data_AF-A0A968VXY0-F1
#
_entry.id   AF-A0A968VXY0-F1
#
_cell.length_a   1.000
_cell.length_b   1.000
_cell.length_c   1.000
_cell.angle_alpha   90.00
_cell.angle_beta   90.00
_cell.angle_gamma   90.00
#
_symmetry.space_group_name_H-M   'P 1'
#
loop_
_entity.id
_entity.type
_entity.pdbx_description
1 polymer ?
#
loop_
_entity_poly.entity_id
_entity_poly.type
_entity_poly.pdbx_seq_one_letter_code
_entity_poly.pdbx_strand_id
1 'polypeptide(L)'
;MRDARFDTWQVLGPFKCNVNDPSQGFYTDHLAVFGIHQQHITANGFKQVAKEAKKNKDMFCKGEPVFTSYTMDEKKYLPTGTIFGFAEVNEGYQDYKNNNTYFANTLYSKQQKDTILAFGSNYGLMVWLNGKLVLEDPNPRVFNNDFIDYVPVTLNNGDNFILIKLNNRDYGSTVKCDLLSSEESLEQVHSNAIDKLLLKNNYLPGEQIGIKYSLHALTQGQVSWEIEDCAGNVILNGALTNREHLTRWPNNLHTGLYRLIVHCGKKKFSESFFVGSFDGHHHTLALLCKYAKPTDAVSLNGLLYRYGELLKSPTRYGNHFEQRKWERKLTLVLENIYGLVEPAYNGGSNSFSQILLRGYKSNVDNASQYYIMIKPSVTRANAQLPLLLVLRPLYPKNLHFMTGYPLADQYPVERMVAVADQYNVYVLIPWARIMTNEPVTPMVEDELFASIKEVSKYYLIDTNQIFIAGICHAGEKSLTVAAHYPGKFAGVVTYGSVYTNKPDNVWQEYTYPKTLVNNLKHVPILSIHSDTDPHTPIETFMPFADTAKKLGLNFMLDIVPESHFVYESNCTYQEAAHFMQQNQKSIAPHSFSYKTAFLKYNQVHWITLNRIRQPALANISATFYEQQNTVALTTENIVSLSIKANELPIDKSQVLQITNNGKTIYKQQPASNTITLSLIEEDAPNLIKTHDVEGPMQDVFASDFAIVYPTGQTSNAYQMHAALADSLIAEWDRYYFQPPRVVNDIR
;
A
#
# COMPACT_ATOMS: atom_id res chain seq x y z
N MET A 1 -0.76 -7.55 -32.81
CA MET A 1 -2.04 -6.95 -32.42
C MET A 1 -2.23 -5.49 -32.84
N ARG A 2 -1.18 -4.66 -33.05
CA ARG A 2 -1.37 -3.25 -33.43
C ARG A 2 -1.12 -2.96 -34.91
N ASP A 3 -2.06 -3.39 -35.75
CA ASP A 3 -2.10 -3.01 -37.18
C ASP A 3 -2.80 -1.66 -37.43
N ALA A 4 -3.24 -0.99 -36.35
CA ALA A 4 -3.80 0.34 -36.41
C ALA A 4 -3.01 1.32 -35.54
N ARG A 5 -2.78 2.53 -36.03
CA ARG A 5 -2.04 3.60 -35.35
C ARG A 5 -2.68 4.95 -35.61
N PHE A 6 -2.63 5.83 -34.62
CA PHE A 6 -3.04 7.22 -34.77
C PHE A 6 -1.87 8.05 -35.29
N ASP A 7 -2.14 9.05 -36.11
CA ASP A 7 -1.09 9.84 -36.75
C ASP A 7 -0.72 11.10 -35.95
N THR A 8 -1.61 12.08 -35.90
CA THR A 8 -1.34 13.40 -35.27
C THR A 8 -2.65 14.00 -34.78
N TRP A 9 -2.71 14.31 -33.49
CA TRP A 9 -3.90 14.91 -32.90
C TRP A 9 -3.95 16.40 -33.22
N GLN A 10 -5.13 16.85 -33.64
CA GLN A 10 -5.45 18.25 -33.87
C GLN A 10 -6.45 18.72 -32.82
N VAL A 11 -6.16 19.83 -32.16
CA VAL A 11 -7.03 20.39 -31.12
C VAL A 11 -7.60 21.72 -31.57
N LEU A 12 -8.88 21.97 -31.34
CA LEU A 12 -9.57 23.22 -31.66
C LEU A 12 -10.48 23.64 -30.50
N GLY A 13 -10.24 24.81 -29.92
CA GLY A 13 -11.01 25.37 -28.81
C GLY A 13 -10.14 26.29 -27.94
N PRO A 14 -10.55 26.59 -26.68
CA PRO A 14 -11.86 26.33 -26.11
C PRO A 14 -12.92 27.33 -26.63
N PHE A 15 -14.06 26.81 -27.08
CA PHE A 15 -15.23 27.57 -27.49
C PHE A 15 -16.05 28.01 -26.28
N LYS A 16 -16.50 29.27 -26.25
CA LYS A 16 -17.38 29.79 -25.19
C LYS A 16 -18.73 29.07 -25.23
N CYS A 17 -19.17 28.59 -24.07
CA CYS A 17 -20.55 28.16 -23.87
C CYS A 17 -21.26 29.11 -22.90
N ASN A 18 -22.59 29.02 -22.84
CA ASN A 18 -23.37 29.77 -21.88
C ASN A 18 -23.09 29.29 -20.45
N VAL A 19 -22.40 30.10 -19.64
CA VAL A 19 -21.99 29.72 -18.28
C VAL A 19 -23.18 29.40 -17.36
N ASN A 20 -24.35 29.96 -17.65
CA ASN A 20 -25.57 29.76 -16.87
C ASN A 20 -26.40 28.55 -17.30
N ASP A 21 -26.06 27.90 -18.42
CA ASP A 21 -26.71 26.67 -18.89
C ASP A 21 -25.66 25.64 -19.37
N PRO A 22 -25.11 24.84 -18.44
CA PRO A 22 -24.14 23.79 -18.74
C PRO A 22 -24.69 22.72 -19.70
N SER A 23 -25.99 22.46 -19.66
CA SER A 23 -26.63 21.46 -20.53
C SER A 23 -26.63 21.92 -21.98
N GLN A 24 -26.95 23.19 -22.23
CA GLN A 24 -26.90 23.80 -23.56
C GLN A 24 -25.49 23.78 -24.14
N GLY A 25 -24.47 24.04 -23.32
CA GLY A 25 -23.07 23.97 -23.73
C GLY A 25 -22.68 22.62 -24.33
N PHE A 26 -23.00 21.52 -23.64
CA PHE A 26 -22.66 20.16 -24.09
C PHE A 26 -23.26 19.80 -25.45
N TYR A 27 -24.52 20.18 -25.70
CA TYR A 27 -25.21 19.88 -26.95
C TYR A 27 -24.97 20.89 -28.07
N THR A 28 -24.23 21.98 -27.81
CA THR A 28 -23.89 22.97 -28.84
C THR A 28 -22.90 22.40 -29.86
N ASP A 29 -23.24 22.52 -31.15
CA ASP A 29 -22.34 22.26 -32.29
C ASP A 29 -21.68 23.57 -32.72
N HIS A 30 -20.44 23.77 -32.28
CA HIS A 30 -19.68 24.98 -32.63
C HIS A 30 -19.10 24.93 -34.04
N LEU A 31 -19.07 23.74 -34.67
CA LEU A 31 -18.55 23.58 -36.02
C LEU A 31 -19.58 24.04 -37.06
N ALA A 32 -20.87 23.95 -36.74
CA ALA A 32 -21.99 24.37 -37.60
C ALA A 32 -21.87 25.81 -38.12
N VAL A 33 -21.28 26.72 -37.34
CA VAL A 33 -21.05 28.12 -37.72
C VAL A 33 -20.14 28.25 -38.96
N PHE A 34 -19.31 27.24 -39.22
CA PHE A 34 -18.43 27.14 -40.38
C PHE A 34 -19.05 26.34 -41.54
N GLY A 35 -20.36 26.08 -41.49
CA GLY A 35 -21.08 25.33 -42.53
C GLY A 35 -20.82 23.82 -42.52
N ILE A 36 -20.17 23.29 -41.49
CA ILE A 36 -19.87 21.86 -41.35
C ILE A 36 -20.34 21.38 -39.97
N HIS A 37 -21.22 20.38 -39.94
CA HIS A 37 -21.68 19.80 -38.68
C HIS A 37 -20.71 18.75 -38.12
N GLN A 38 -20.64 18.65 -36.79
CA GLN A 38 -19.80 17.68 -36.08
C GLN A 38 -20.00 16.22 -36.54
N GLN A 39 -21.21 15.86 -37.01
CA GLN A 39 -21.57 14.52 -37.50
C GLN A 39 -21.15 14.23 -38.97
N HIS A 40 -20.72 15.25 -39.72
CA HIS A 40 -20.34 15.13 -41.14
C HIS A 40 -18.89 15.58 -41.41
N ILE A 41 -18.16 15.95 -40.36
CA ILE A 41 -16.82 16.49 -40.49
C ILE A 41 -15.81 15.39 -40.82
N THR A 42 -14.89 15.72 -41.73
CA THR A 42 -13.77 14.88 -42.16
C THR A 42 -12.46 15.48 -41.66
N ALA A 43 -11.35 14.74 -41.75
CA ALA A 43 -10.02 15.27 -41.41
C ALA A 43 -9.69 16.56 -42.18
N ASN A 44 -10.04 16.63 -43.48
CA ASN A 44 -9.83 17.84 -44.29
C ASN A 44 -10.79 18.96 -43.89
N GLY A 45 -12.06 18.63 -43.61
CA GLY A 45 -13.03 19.59 -43.10
C GLY A 45 -12.60 20.21 -41.77
N PHE A 46 -12.08 19.42 -40.83
CA PHE A 46 -11.56 19.92 -39.55
C PHE A 46 -10.38 20.88 -39.73
N LYS A 47 -9.45 20.58 -40.64
CA LYS A 47 -8.35 21.49 -41.00
C LYS A 47 -8.84 22.80 -41.61
N GLN A 48 -9.89 22.76 -42.43
CA GLN A 48 -10.51 23.96 -43.01
C GLN A 48 -11.19 24.80 -41.93
N VAL A 49 -12.02 24.17 -41.08
CA VAL A 49 -12.66 24.84 -39.93
C VAL A 49 -11.62 25.48 -39.01
N ALA A 50 -10.55 24.77 -38.68
CA ALA A 50 -9.47 25.33 -37.86
C ALA A 50 -8.80 26.57 -38.48
N LYS A 51 -8.69 26.62 -39.82
CA LYS A 51 -8.15 27.78 -40.55
C LYS A 51 -9.13 28.96 -40.52
N GLU A 52 -10.43 28.70 -40.65
CA GLU A 52 -11.48 29.73 -40.64
C GLU A 52 -11.79 30.25 -39.25
N ALA A 53 -11.72 29.39 -38.23
CA ALA A 53 -11.88 29.73 -36.81
C ALA A 53 -10.96 30.89 -36.38
N LYS A 54 -9.75 31.00 -36.94
CA LYS A 54 -8.81 32.10 -36.68
C LYS A 54 -9.35 33.50 -37.03
N LYS A 55 -10.43 33.57 -37.82
CA LYS A 55 -11.09 34.83 -38.18
C LYS A 55 -12.23 35.20 -37.22
N ASN A 56 -12.68 34.28 -36.37
CA ASN A 56 -13.87 34.41 -35.51
C ASN A 56 -13.51 34.40 -34.03
N LYS A 57 -12.72 35.39 -33.64
CA LYS A 57 -12.11 35.58 -32.31
C LYS A 57 -13.11 35.49 -31.15
N ASP A 58 -14.28 36.10 -31.30
CA ASP A 58 -15.25 36.25 -30.21
C ASP A 58 -15.85 34.94 -29.71
N MET A 59 -15.79 33.88 -30.52
CA MET A 59 -16.30 32.54 -30.18
C MET A 59 -15.43 31.80 -29.15
N PHE A 60 -14.19 32.24 -28.93
CA PHE A 60 -13.22 31.55 -28.08
C PHE A 60 -13.01 32.28 -26.75
N CYS A 61 -12.73 31.53 -25.69
CA CYS A 61 -12.57 32.06 -24.34
C CYS A 61 -11.53 33.19 -24.25
N LYS A 62 -10.39 33.09 -24.96
CA LYS A 62 -9.32 34.11 -24.99
C LYS A 62 -9.37 35.07 -26.19
N GLY A 63 -10.45 35.04 -26.98
CA GLY A 63 -10.53 35.84 -28.21
C GLY A 63 -9.72 35.28 -29.38
N GLU A 64 -9.15 34.08 -29.28
CA GLU A 64 -8.47 33.38 -30.39
C GLU A 64 -8.62 31.86 -30.23
N PRO A 65 -8.71 31.08 -31.32
CA PRO A 65 -8.66 29.63 -31.24
C PRO A 65 -7.26 29.14 -30.87
N VAL A 66 -7.18 28.20 -29.94
CA VAL A 66 -6.01 27.34 -29.77
C VAL A 66 -6.08 26.27 -30.85
N PHE A 67 -5.08 26.25 -31.73
CA PHE A 67 -4.87 25.19 -32.68
C PHE A 67 -3.45 24.65 -32.53
N THR A 68 -3.34 23.48 -31.92
CA THR A 68 -2.06 22.79 -31.70
C THR A 68 -2.13 21.40 -32.32
N SER A 69 -1.05 21.02 -33.00
CA SER A 69 -0.84 19.66 -33.49
C SER A 69 0.15 18.95 -32.57
N TYR A 70 -0.25 17.82 -32.01
CA TYR A 70 0.61 17.00 -31.15
C TYR A 70 1.04 15.75 -31.92
N THR A 71 2.35 15.59 -32.12
CA THR A 71 2.97 14.35 -32.61
C THR A 71 3.36 13.51 -31.40
N MET A 72 3.04 12.21 -31.41
CA MET A 72 3.11 11.32 -30.24
C MET A 72 4.50 11.06 -29.62
N ASP A 73 5.57 11.72 -30.07
CA ASP A 73 6.92 11.48 -29.57
C ASP A 73 7.32 12.30 -28.34
N GLU A 74 6.47 13.21 -27.86
CA GLU A 74 6.70 13.86 -26.56
C GLU A 74 6.34 12.89 -25.42
N LYS A 75 7.30 12.03 -25.08
CA LYS A 75 7.29 11.11 -23.94
C LYS A 75 7.12 11.84 -22.60
N LYS A 76 5.90 12.24 -22.27
CA LYS A 76 5.49 12.54 -20.90
C LYS A 76 4.38 11.59 -20.49
N TYR A 77 4.75 10.64 -19.65
CA TYR A 77 3.89 9.82 -18.80
C TYR A 77 2.85 8.93 -19.49
N LEU A 78 3.28 7.82 -20.09
CA LEU A 78 2.34 6.76 -20.46
C LEU A 78 2.93 5.36 -20.26
N PRO A 79 2.12 4.40 -19.74
CA PRO A 79 2.42 2.98 -19.88
C PRO A 79 2.60 2.63 -21.35
N THR A 80 3.50 1.69 -21.63
CA THR A 80 3.86 1.22 -22.96
C THR A 80 2.61 0.92 -23.81
N GLY A 81 2.38 1.77 -24.82
CA GLY A 81 1.33 1.57 -25.81
C GLY A 81 0.06 2.41 -25.67
N THR A 82 -0.03 3.39 -24.77
CA THR A 82 -1.15 4.35 -24.87
C THR A 82 -0.95 5.30 -26.07
N ILE A 83 -1.98 5.54 -26.87
CA ILE A 83 -1.90 6.30 -28.14
C ILE A 83 -2.35 7.78 -27.98
N PHE A 84 -2.88 8.16 -26.82
CA PHE A 84 -3.08 9.57 -26.46
C PHE A 84 -2.73 9.80 -24.98
N GLY A 85 -1.59 10.46 -24.74
CA GLY A 85 -1.10 10.81 -23.42
C GLY A 85 -1.40 12.26 -23.09
N PHE A 86 -2.15 12.46 -22.01
CA PHE A 86 -2.24 13.70 -21.26
C PHE A 86 -2.12 14.98 -22.11
N ALA A 87 -3.19 15.35 -22.80
CA ALA A 87 -3.31 16.72 -23.27
C ALA A 87 -3.94 17.56 -22.15
N GLU A 88 -3.13 18.03 -21.20
CA GLU A 88 -3.53 19.22 -20.44
C GLU A 88 -3.38 20.39 -21.41
N VAL A 89 -4.41 20.61 -22.24
CA VAL A 89 -4.40 21.69 -23.25
C VAL A 89 -4.39 23.09 -22.58
N ASN A 90 -4.43 23.14 -21.24
CA ASN A 90 -4.95 24.26 -20.50
C ASN A 90 -4.05 24.77 -19.35
N GLU A 91 -2.72 24.65 -19.43
CA GLU A 91 -1.87 25.54 -18.61
C GLU A 91 -2.25 27.01 -18.93
N GLY A 92 -2.89 27.69 -17.96
CA GLY A 92 -3.35 29.07 -18.10
C GLY A 92 -4.79 29.31 -18.61
N TYR A 93 -5.69 28.33 -18.56
CA TYR A 93 -7.13 28.48 -18.90
C TYR A 93 -8.08 28.21 -17.73
N GLN A 94 -7.57 28.23 -16.49
CA GLN A 94 -8.33 27.92 -15.27
C GLN A 94 -9.49 28.90 -14.98
N ASP A 95 -9.53 30.05 -15.66
CA ASP A 95 -10.52 31.10 -15.42
C ASP A 95 -11.83 30.93 -16.24
N TYR A 96 -11.90 29.96 -17.16
CA TYR A 96 -13.02 29.84 -18.10
C TYR A 96 -13.91 28.63 -17.82
N LYS A 97 -15.01 28.85 -17.09
CA LYS A 97 -16.05 27.84 -16.83
C LYS A 97 -16.92 27.57 -18.04
N ASN A 98 -17.40 26.33 -18.16
CA ASN A 98 -18.29 25.84 -19.21
C ASN A 98 -17.83 26.20 -20.64
N ASN A 99 -16.94 25.40 -21.22
CA ASN A 99 -16.41 25.58 -22.57
C ASN A 99 -16.29 24.25 -23.33
N ASN A 100 -16.22 24.30 -24.65
CA ASN A 100 -16.08 23.10 -25.48
C ASN A 100 -14.72 23.06 -26.19
N THR A 101 -14.08 21.89 -26.19
CA THR A 101 -12.84 21.64 -26.95
C THR A 101 -13.00 20.41 -27.83
N TYR A 102 -12.56 20.51 -29.08
CA TYR A 102 -12.59 19.42 -30.04
C TYR A 102 -11.18 18.86 -30.25
N PHE A 103 -11.07 17.53 -30.26
CA PHE A 103 -9.88 16.77 -30.58
C PHE A 103 -10.17 15.89 -31.79
N ALA A 104 -9.35 15.99 -32.83
CA ALA A 104 -9.54 15.23 -34.06
C ALA A 104 -8.27 14.49 -34.43
N ASN A 105 -8.41 13.28 -34.98
CA ASN A 105 -7.28 12.51 -35.52
C ASN A 105 -7.76 11.57 -36.64
N THR A 106 -6.83 11.10 -37.45
CA THR A 106 -7.02 9.98 -38.37
C THR A 106 -6.29 8.76 -37.84
N LEU A 107 -7.00 7.65 -37.80
CA LEU A 107 -6.50 6.33 -37.46
C LEU A 107 -6.40 5.50 -38.73
N TYR A 108 -5.20 5.03 -39.05
CA TYR A 108 -5.03 4.08 -40.16
C TYR A 108 -5.20 2.64 -39.66
N SER A 109 -5.98 1.81 -40.35
CA SER A 109 -6.08 0.36 -40.11
C SER A 109 -5.80 -0.41 -41.39
N LYS A 110 -4.88 -1.40 -41.35
CA LYS A 110 -4.53 -2.21 -42.54
C LYS A 110 -5.64 -3.11 -43.07
N GLN A 111 -6.65 -3.37 -42.24
CA GLN A 111 -7.79 -4.21 -42.57
C GLN A 111 -9.03 -3.76 -41.79
N GLN A 112 -10.20 -4.17 -42.25
CA GLN A 112 -11.42 -4.01 -41.47
C GLN A 112 -11.34 -4.93 -40.24
N LYS A 113 -11.62 -4.40 -39.04
CA LYS A 113 -11.58 -5.17 -37.80
C LYS A 113 -12.48 -4.60 -36.72
N ASP A 114 -13.03 -5.48 -35.89
CA ASP A 114 -13.72 -5.11 -34.67
C ASP A 114 -12.72 -4.91 -33.52
N THR A 115 -12.94 -3.90 -32.69
CA THR A 115 -12.05 -3.51 -31.60
C THR A 115 -12.83 -2.71 -30.56
N ILE A 116 -12.22 -2.45 -29.41
CA ILE A 116 -12.75 -1.57 -28.38
C ILE A 116 -12.00 -0.24 -28.43
N LEU A 117 -12.74 0.85 -28.61
CA LEU A 117 -12.24 2.19 -28.31
C LEU A 117 -12.43 2.46 -26.82
N ALA A 118 -11.32 2.62 -26.11
CA ALA A 118 -11.32 2.92 -24.68
C ALA A 118 -11.11 4.44 -24.47
N PHE A 119 -11.93 5.08 -23.61
CA PHE A 119 -11.82 6.51 -23.29
C PHE A 119 -11.78 6.76 -21.78
N GLY A 120 -10.97 7.73 -21.39
CA GLY A 120 -10.99 8.36 -20.07
C GLY A 120 -11.10 9.87 -20.23
N SER A 121 -11.91 10.53 -19.41
CA SER A 121 -12.14 11.98 -19.46
C SER A 121 -12.52 12.51 -18.10
N ASN A 122 -12.19 13.78 -17.86
CA ASN A 122 -12.58 14.51 -16.66
C ASN A 122 -13.92 15.26 -16.80
N TYR A 123 -14.52 15.21 -18.00
CA TYR A 123 -15.81 15.82 -18.27
C TYR A 123 -16.69 14.98 -19.20
N GLY A 124 -17.93 15.44 -19.38
CA GLY A 124 -18.81 14.91 -20.40
C GLY A 124 -18.17 15.02 -21.77
N LEU A 125 -18.34 13.97 -22.57
CA LEU A 125 -17.72 13.84 -23.87
C LEU A 125 -18.66 13.26 -24.92
N MET A 126 -18.43 13.63 -26.17
CA MET A 126 -19.03 13.00 -27.33
C MET A 126 -17.92 12.52 -28.25
N VAL A 127 -18.07 11.32 -28.82
CA VAL A 127 -17.12 10.77 -29.80
C VAL A 127 -17.85 10.36 -31.06
N TRP A 128 -17.30 10.79 -32.18
CA TRP A 128 -17.67 10.34 -33.51
C TRP A 128 -16.51 9.55 -34.14
N LEU A 129 -16.85 8.44 -34.77
CA LEU A 129 -15.96 7.66 -35.62
C LEU A 129 -16.56 7.59 -37.02
N ASN A 130 -15.84 8.09 -38.02
CA ASN A 130 -16.29 8.19 -39.40
C ASN A 130 -17.66 8.88 -39.54
N GLY A 131 -17.89 9.93 -38.75
CA GLY A 131 -19.15 10.69 -38.71
C GLY A 131 -20.28 10.05 -37.89
N LYS A 132 -20.15 8.78 -37.49
CA LYS A 132 -21.12 8.11 -36.62
C LYS A 132 -20.84 8.44 -35.16
N LEU A 133 -21.83 8.95 -34.42
CA LEU A 133 -21.75 9.10 -32.96
C LEU A 133 -21.65 7.70 -32.33
N VAL A 134 -20.55 7.42 -31.64
CA VAL A 134 -20.29 6.13 -30.99
C VAL A 134 -20.33 6.22 -29.46
N LEU A 135 -20.18 7.42 -28.91
CA LEU A 135 -20.19 7.65 -27.46
C LEU A 135 -20.74 9.04 -27.17
N GLU A 136 -21.67 9.10 -26.22
CA GLU A 136 -22.23 10.32 -25.67
C GLU A 136 -22.35 10.15 -24.16
N ASP A 137 -21.78 11.07 -23.41
CA ASP A 137 -22.02 11.17 -21.97
C ASP A 137 -21.93 12.62 -21.52
N PRO A 138 -23.02 13.22 -21.05
CA PRO A 138 -23.05 14.62 -20.62
C PRO A 138 -22.46 14.84 -19.21
N ASN A 139 -22.18 13.78 -18.46
CA ASN A 139 -21.86 13.87 -17.05
C ASN A 139 -20.38 14.17 -16.82
N PRO A 140 -20.04 15.16 -15.98
CA PRO A 140 -18.67 15.37 -15.54
C PRO A 140 -18.20 14.17 -14.72
N ARG A 141 -16.92 13.78 -14.86
CA ARG A 141 -16.37 12.57 -14.23
C ARG A 141 -15.01 12.85 -13.61
N VAL A 142 -14.60 12.01 -12.68
CA VAL A 142 -13.25 12.09 -12.12
C VAL A 142 -12.25 11.68 -13.19
N PHE A 143 -11.24 12.53 -13.49
CA PHE A 143 -10.05 12.05 -14.19
C PHE A 143 -9.29 11.14 -13.23
N ASN A 144 -9.54 9.84 -13.32
CA ASN A 144 -8.50 8.89 -13.00
C ASN A 144 -7.74 8.67 -14.30
N ASN A 145 -6.44 8.37 -14.25
CA ASN A 145 -5.63 8.03 -15.42
C ASN A 145 -6.08 6.71 -16.13
N ASP A 146 -7.31 6.29 -15.87
CA ASP A 146 -7.98 5.05 -16.24
C ASP A 146 -8.92 5.29 -17.43
N PHE A 147 -9.09 4.26 -18.25
CA PHE A 147 -10.22 4.20 -19.18
C PHE A 147 -11.50 3.80 -18.43
N ILE A 148 -12.57 4.53 -18.68
CA ILE A 148 -13.90 4.37 -18.05
C ILE A 148 -14.92 3.89 -19.08
N ASP A 149 -14.88 4.47 -20.28
CA ASP A 149 -15.76 4.10 -21.39
C ASP A 149 -15.07 3.12 -22.30
N TYR A 150 -15.78 2.07 -22.67
CA TYR A 150 -15.33 1.06 -23.61
C TYR A 150 -16.42 0.91 -24.65
N VAL A 151 -16.08 1.18 -25.90
CA VAL A 151 -17.05 1.28 -26.99
C VAL A 151 -16.66 0.30 -28.09
N PRO A 152 -17.49 -0.72 -28.39
CA PRO A 152 -17.23 -1.62 -29.48
C PRO A 152 -17.40 -0.88 -30.80
N VAL A 153 -16.37 -0.90 -31.64
CA VAL A 153 -16.39 -0.27 -32.96
C VAL A 153 -15.77 -1.18 -34.01
N THR A 154 -16.19 -0.98 -35.25
CA THR A 154 -15.56 -1.57 -36.43
C THR A 154 -14.75 -0.50 -37.13
N LEU A 155 -13.44 -0.75 -37.29
CA LEU A 155 -12.57 0.09 -38.11
C LEU A 155 -12.66 -0.36 -39.56
N ASN A 156 -12.75 0.59 -40.48
CA ASN A 156 -12.63 0.34 -41.91
C ASN A 156 -11.18 0.04 -42.29
N ASN A 157 -10.97 -0.67 -43.41
CA ASN A 157 -9.66 -0.71 -44.05
C ASN A 157 -9.28 0.69 -44.56
N GLY A 158 -8.09 1.16 -44.23
CA GLY A 158 -7.61 2.51 -44.52
C GLY A 158 -7.89 3.50 -43.38
N ASP A 159 -8.17 4.74 -43.75
CA ASP A 159 -8.32 5.85 -42.82
C ASP A 159 -9.67 5.83 -42.09
N ASN A 160 -9.61 6.05 -40.78
CA ASN A 160 -10.76 6.18 -39.89
C ASN A 160 -10.65 7.50 -39.14
N PHE A 161 -11.56 8.44 -39.39
CA PHE A 161 -11.52 9.75 -38.75
C PHE A 161 -12.25 9.72 -37.41
N ILE A 162 -11.58 10.16 -36.35
CA ILE A 162 -12.16 10.30 -35.01
C ILE A 162 -12.27 11.79 -34.64
N LEU A 163 -13.42 12.15 -34.07
CA LEU A 163 -13.65 13.45 -33.45
C LEU A 163 -14.13 13.23 -32.02
N ILE A 164 -13.52 13.92 -31.07
CA ILE A 164 -13.91 13.95 -29.67
C ILE A 164 -14.26 15.39 -29.31
N LYS A 165 -15.43 15.60 -28.70
CA LYS A 165 -15.80 16.88 -28.08
C LYS A 165 -15.83 16.70 -26.57
N LEU A 166 -15.13 17.56 -25.84
CA LEU A 166 -15.19 17.65 -24.38
C LEU A 166 -15.91 18.94 -23.98
N ASN A 167 -16.82 18.85 -23.01
CA ASN A 167 -17.43 20.02 -22.38
C ASN A 167 -16.83 20.24 -20.99
N ASN A 168 -15.89 21.16 -20.89
CA ASN A 168 -15.21 21.49 -19.66
C ASN A 168 -16.05 22.41 -18.77
N ARG A 169 -16.31 22.01 -17.53
CA ARG A 169 -17.12 22.80 -16.59
C ARG A 169 -16.31 23.73 -15.70
N ASP A 170 -15.15 23.31 -15.19
CA ASP A 170 -14.43 24.02 -14.11
C ASP A 170 -12.90 24.12 -14.28
N TYR A 171 -12.21 23.03 -14.64
CA TYR A 171 -10.74 22.89 -14.71
C TYR A 171 -10.26 22.31 -16.05
N GLY A 172 -8.99 22.45 -16.44
CA GLY A 172 -8.44 22.02 -17.74
C GLY A 172 -8.99 20.73 -18.36
N SER A 173 -9.21 20.69 -19.68
CA SER A 173 -9.82 19.55 -20.37
C SER A 173 -8.80 18.43 -20.56
N THR A 174 -9.07 17.22 -20.07
CA THR A 174 -8.21 16.05 -20.26
C THR A 174 -8.99 14.89 -20.84
N VAL A 175 -8.47 14.30 -21.91
CA VAL A 175 -8.96 13.04 -22.48
C VAL A 175 -7.79 12.08 -22.69
N LYS A 176 -8.08 10.79 -22.56
CA LYS A 176 -7.20 9.67 -22.89
C LYS A 176 -7.98 8.73 -23.79
N CYS A 177 -7.35 8.21 -24.82
CA CYS A 177 -7.96 7.17 -25.66
C CYS A 177 -6.96 6.12 -26.12
N ASP A 178 -7.45 4.90 -26.34
CA ASP A 178 -6.65 3.78 -26.87
C ASP A 178 -7.54 2.77 -27.61
N LEU A 179 -6.89 1.90 -28.39
CA LEU A 179 -7.51 0.78 -29.09
C LEU A 179 -7.08 -0.52 -28.45
N LEU A 180 -8.05 -1.21 -27.86
CA LEU A 180 -7.84 -2.43 -27.12
C LEU A 180 -8.67 -3.58 -27.74
N SER A 181 -8.22 -4.80 -27.52
CA SER A 181 -9.08 -5.97 -27.60
C SER A 181 -10.05 -6.00 -26.41
N SER A 182 -11.09 -6.84 -26.50
CA SER A 182 -12.01 -7.05 -25.37
C SER A 182 -11.30 -7.64 -24.15
N GLU A 183 -10.29 -8.49 -24.37
CA GLU A 183 -9.48 -9.10 -23.30
C GLU A 183 -8.57 -8.05 -22.62
N GLU A 184 -7.81 -7.28 -23.40
CA GLU A 184 -6.99 -6.17 -22.87
C GLU A 184 -7.85 -5.15 -22.12
N SER A 185 -9.06 -4.86 -22.63
CA SER A 185 -10.01 -3.97 -21.96
C SER A 185 -10.48 -4.53 -20.62
N LEU A 186 -10.80 -5.83 -20.54
CA LEU A 186 -11.19 -6.47 -19.28
C LEU A 186 -10.04 -6.52 -18.27
N GLU A 187 -8.81 -6.74 -18.73
CA GLU A 187 -7.61 -6.68 -17.88
C GLU A 187 -7.35 -5.26 -17.38
N GLN A 188 -7.53 -4.26 -18.24
CA GLN A 188 -7.40 -2.86 -17.87
C GLN A 188 -8.48 -2.46 -16.85
N VAL A 189 -9.74 -2.90 -17.03
CA VAL A 189 -10.77 -2.70 -16.01
C VAL A 189 -10.42 -3.46 -14.74
N HIS A 190 -9.90 -4.69 -14.79
CA HIS A 190 -9.50 -5.44 -13.60
C HIS A 190 -8.36 -4.78 -12.82
N SER A 191 -7.35 -4.27 -13.53
CA SER A 191 -6.25 -3.50 -12.95
C SER A 191 -6.72 -2.17 -12.39
N ASN A 192 -7.59 -1.45 -13.12
CA ASN A 192 -8.12 -0.16 -12.71
C ASN A 192 -9.28 -0.27 -11.70
N ALA A 193 -9.95 -1.43 -11.58
CA ALA A 193 -11.07 -1.66 -10.65
C ALA A 193 -10.61 -1.75 -9.20
N ILE A 194 -9.30 -1.68 -8.96
CA ILE A 194 -8.79 -1.24 -7.67
C ILE A 194 -9.37 0.13 -7.28
N ASP A 195 -9.64 1.00 -8.26
CA ASP A 195 -10.31 2.30 -8.10
C ASP A 195 -11.84 2.23 -8.13
N LYS A 196 -12.39 1.03 -7.86
CA LYS A 196 -13.79 0.76 -7.50
C LYS A 196 -14.80 0.84 -8.65
N LEU A 197 -15.72 -0.13 -8.66
CA LEU A 197 -16.75 -0.40 -9.67
C LEU A 197 -17.95 0.55 -9.55
N LEU A 198 -18.33 0.95 -8.34
CA LEU A 198 -19.53 1.73 -8.06
C LEU A 198 -19.29 3.24 -8.25
N LEU A 199 -20.34 3.97 -8.63
CA LEU A 199 -20.32 5.43 -8.69
C LEU A 199 -20.20 6.06 -7.30
N LYS A 200 -20.85 5.47 -6.28
CA LYS A 200 -20.84 5.90 -4.88
C LYS A 200 -20.73 4.69 -3.96
N ASN A 201 -20.39 4.90 -2.70
CA ASN A 201 -20.39 3.84 -1.69
C ASN A 201 -21.51 4.02 -0.65
N ASN A 202 -22.27 5.11 -0.74
CA ASN A 202 -23.46 5.35 0.06
C ASN A 202 -24.67 5.63 -0.85
N TYR A 203 -25.77 4.95 -0.58
CA TYR A 203 -27.04 5.08 -1.30
C TYR A 203 -28.19 5.27 -0.32
N LEU A 204 -29.14 6.15 -0.65
CA LEU A 204 -30.39 6.22 0.12
C LEU A 204 -31.34 5.06 -0.28
N PRO A 205 -32.23 4.61 0.61
CA PRO A 205 -33.29 3.69 0.24
C PRO A 205 -34.07 4.24 -0.97
N GLY A 206 -34.10 3.51 -2.08
CA GLY A 206 -34.71 3.95 -3.34
C GLY A 206 -33.74 4.48 -4.43
N GLU A 207 -32.48 4.81 -4.09
CA GLU A 207 -31.55 5.50 -5.02
C GLU A 207 -30.73 4.58 -5.92
N GLN A 208 -30.94 4.61 -7.24
CA GLN A 208 -30.25 3.77 -8.24
C GLN A 208 -28.73 3.56 -8.04
N ILE A 209 -28.32 2.28 -7.99
CA ILE A 209 -26.91 1.87 -7.94
C ILE A 209 -26.36 1.89 -9.36
N GLY A 210 -25.39 2.77 -9.59
CA GLY A 210 -24.69 2.91 -10.86
C GLY A 210 -23.30 2.30 -10.83
N ILE A 211 -22.89 1.72 -11.97
CA ILE A 211 -21.56 1.17 -12.19
C ILE A 211 -20.78 2.14 -13.07
N LYS A 212 -19.52 2.40 -12.72
CA LYS A 212 -18.62 3.35 -13.38
C LYS A 212 -18.22 2.90 -14.79
N TYR A 213 -17.99 1.61 -15.01
CA TYR A 213 -17.41 1.07 -16.24
C TYR A 213 -18.47 0.52 -17.20
N SER A 214 -18.29 0.73 -18.50
CA SER A 214 -19.17 0.21 -19.57
C SER A 214 -18.98 -1.30 -19.81
N LEU A 215 -19.15 -2.14 -18.78
CA LEU A 215 -18.79 -3.57 -18.81
C LEU A 215 -19.55 -4.38 -19.87
N HIS A 216 -20.82 -4.08 -20.15
CA HIS A 216 -21.61 -4.76 -21.18
C HIS A 216 -20.93 -4.73 -22.55
N ALA A 217 -20.22 -3.63 -22.88
CA ALA A 217 -19.52 -3.49 -24.14
C ALA A 217 -18.41 -4.53 -24.34
N LEU A 218 -17.84 -5.04 -23.25
CA LEU A 218 -16.67 -5.91 -23.29
C LEU A 218 -16.99 -7.39 -23.52
N THR A 219 -18.24 -7.81 -23.33
CA THR A 219 -18.64 -9.23 -23.35
C THR A 219 -19.88 -9.50 -24.21
N GLN A 220 -20.24 -8.60 -25.12
CA GLN A 220 -21.43 -8.73 -25.98
C GLN A 220 -22.74 -8.96 -25.17
N GLY A 221 -22.85 -8.37 -23.98
CA GLY A 221 -24.07 -8.40 -23.16
C GLY A 221 -24.20 -9.53 -22.14
N GLN A 222 -23.18 -10.38 -21.96
CA GLN A 222 -23.15 -11.35 -20.86
C GLN A 222 -22.46 -10.76 -19.63
N VAL A 223 -23.18 -9.90 -18.90
CA VAL A 223 -22.72 -9.43 -17.58
C VAL A 223 -23.85 -9.63 -16.58
N SER A 224 -23.63 -10.52 -15.62
CA SER A 224 -24.54 -10.73 -14.49
C SER A 224 -24.02 -10.07 -13.22
N TRP A 225 -24.91 -9.83 -12.28
CA TRP A 225 -24.56 -9.22 -11.01
C TRP A 225 -25.39 -9.82 -9.88
N GLU A 226 -24.83 -9.78 -8.68
CA GLU A 226 -25.42 -10.24 -7.43
C GLU A 226 -25.17 -9.17 -6.36
N ILE A 227 -26.13 -8.99 -5.46
CA ILE A 227 -25.94 -8.22 -4.23
C ILE A 227 -26.07 -9.20 -3.09
N GLU A 228 -25.06 -9.21 -2.22
CA GLU A 228 -25.05 -10.00 -1.00
C GLU A 228 -25.24 -9.10 0.23
N ASP A 229 -25.96 -9.62 1.23
CA ASP A 229 -25.94 -9.06 2.58
C ASP A 229 -24.61 -9.37 3.29
N CYS A 230 -24.37 -8.77 4.45
CA CYS A 230 -23.15 -8.99 5.24
C CYS A 230 -22.91 -10.44 5.72
N ALA A 231 -23.91 -11.32 5.64
CA ALA A 231 -23.80 -12.73 6.00
C ALA A 231 -23.38 -13.63 4.81
N GLY A 232 -23.32 -13.09 3.58
CA GLY A 232 -23.01 -13.88 2.39
C GLY A 232 -24.24 -14.29 1.58
N ASN A 233 -25.44 -13.90 2.00
CA ASN A 233 -26.65 -14.33 1.30
C ASN A 233 -26.88 -13.42 0.09
N VAL A 234 -26.99 -14.02 -1.09
CA VAL A 234 -27.43 -13.30 -2.29
C VAL A 234 -28.89 -12.89 -2.09
N ILE A 235 -29.11 -11.59 -1.88
CA ILE A 235 -30.43 -11.01 -1.67
C ILE A 235 -31.06 -10.55 -2.99
N LEU A 236 -30.24 -10.18 -3.97
CA LEU A 236 -30.67 -9.71 -5.28
C LEU A 236 -29.69 -10.17 -6.35
N ASN A 237 -30.18 -10.36 -7.57
CA ASN A 237 -29.35 -10.65 -8.73
C ASN A 237 -30.03 -10.18 -10.02
N GLY A 238 -29.26 -10.09 -11.09
CA GLY A 238 -29.77 -9.74 -12.40
C GLY A 238 -28.70 -9.73 -13.49
N ALA A 239 -29.07 -9.17 -14.64
CA ALA A 239 -28.16 -8.94 -15.76
C ALA A 239 -28.08 -7.44 -16.08
N LEU A 240 -26.91 -6.98 -16.51
CA LEU A 240 -26.72 -5.62 -17.01
C LEU A 240 -27.14 -5.58 -18.48
N THR A 241 -28.13 -4.74 -18.79
CA THR A 241 -28.70 -4.64 -20.14
C THR A 241 -28.29 -3.39 -20.91
N ASN A 242 -27.73 -2.38 -20.24
CA ASN A 242 -27.17 -1.18 -20.87
C ASN A 242 -26.18 -0.47 -19.91
N ARG A 243 -25.72 0.71 -20.34
CA ARG A 243 -24.51 1.38 -19.88
C ARG A 243 -24.61 2.04 -18.49
N GLU A 244 -25.80 2.25 -17.94
CA GLU A 244 -25.96 3.37 -16.99
C GLU A 244 -26.36 2.95 -15.58
N HIS A 245 -27.23 1.95 -15.42
CA HIS A 245 -27.76 1.58 -14.10
C HIS A 245 -28.13 0.10 -14.04
N LEU A 246 -28.09 -0.49 -12.84
CA LEU A 246 -28.78 -1.76 -12.59
C LEU A 246 -30.27 -1.53 -12.91
N THR A 247 -30.76 -2.13 -14.01
CA THR A 247 -31.93 -1.63 -14.75
C THR A 247 -33.25 -1.68 -14.01
N ARG A 248 -33.33 -2.33 -12.85
CA ARG A 248 -34.53 -2.39 -12.01
C ARG A 248 -34.15 -2.45 -10.54
N TRP A 249 -34.45 -1.37 -9.85
CA TRP A 249 -34.40 -1.24 -8.40
C TRP A 249 -35.35 -2.25 -7.74
N PRO A 250 -34.89 -3.07 -6.79
CA PRO A 250 -35.79 -3.73 -5.86
C PRO A 250 -36.08 -2.72 -4.75
N ASN A 251 -37.35 -2.33 -4.59
CA ASN A 251 -37.83 -1.36 -3.58
C ASN A 251 -37.59 -1.80 -2.11
N ASN A 252 -36.72 -2.78 -1.85
CA ASN A 252 -36.68 -3.55 -0.61
C ASN A 252 -35.28 -3.70 0.02
N LEU A 253 -34.25 -2.94 -0.40
CA LEU A 253 -33.00 -2.89 0.37
C LEU A 253 -33.19 -2.04 1.64
N HIS A 254 -33.12 -2.69 2.79
CA HIS A 254 -33.17 -2.02 4.09
C HIS A 254 -31.83 -1.35 4.41
N THR A 255 -31.82 -0.47 5.42
CA THR A 255 -30.58 0.14 5.90
C THR A 255 -29.58 -0.92 6.34
N GLY A 256 -28.37 -0.90 5.78
CA GLY A 256 -27.37 -1.93 6.03
C GLY A 256 -26.19 -1.89 5.06
N LEU A 257 -25.21 -2.75 5.33
CA LEU A 257 -24.04 -2.96 4.50
C LEU A 257 -24.27 -4.12 3.52
N TYR A 258 -23.92 -3.90 2.26
CA TYR A 258 -24.08 -4.87 1.18
C TYR A 258 -22.83 -4.94 0.31
N ARG A 259 -22.71 -6.01 -0.48
CA ARG A 259 -21.65 -6.18 -1.46
C ARG A 259 -22.23 -6.43 -2.84
N LEU A 260 -21.91 -5.58 -3.80
CA LEU A 260 -22.17 -5.83 -5.21
C LEU A 260 -21.07 -6.75 -5.75
N ILE A 261 -21.47 -7.80 -6.46
CA ILE A 261 -20.61 -8.69 -7.24
C ILE A 261 -21.05 -8.60 -8.69
N VAL A 262 -20.09 -8.42 -9.61
CA VAL A 262 -20.35 -8.40 -11.04
C VAL A 262 -19.49 -9.44 -11.75
N HIS A 263 -20.14 -10.28 -12.52
CA HIS A 263 -19.54 -11.33 -13.33
C HIS A 263 -19.50 -10.88 -14.78
N CYS A 264 -18.29 -10.75 -15.33
CA CYS A 264 -18.06 -10.29 -16.69
C CYS A 264 -17.11 -11.28 -17.40
N GLY A 265 -17.68 -12.20 -18.17
CA GLY A 265 -16.91 -13.31 -18.74
C GLY A 265 -16.25 -14.16 -17.65
N LYS A 266 -14.91 -14.30 -17.69
CA LYS A 266 -14.11 -15.02 -16.68
C LYS A 266 -13.70 -14.16 -15.48
N LYS A 267 -13.99 -12.85 -15.49
CA LYS A 267 -13.60 -11.92 -14.43
C LYS A 267 -14.77 -11.70 -13.47
N LYS A 268 -14.43 -11.57 -12.18
CA LYS A 268 -15.35 -11.21 -11.10
C LYS A 268 -14.86 -9.90 -10.50
N PHE A 269 -15.78 -8.95 -10.34
CA PHE A 269 -15.56 -7.68 -9.65
C PHE A 269 -16.43 -7.67 -8.39
N SER A 270 -15.96 -7.05 -7.31
CA SER A 270 -16.79 -6.88 -6.12
C SER A 270 -16.48 -5.60 -5.38
N GLU A 271 -17.52 -4.96 -4.85
CA GLU A 271 -17.39 -3.76 -4.05
C GLU A 271 -18.54 -3.63 -3.04
N SER A 272 -18.21 -3.23 -1.82
CA SER A 272 -19.21 -2.97 -0.80
C SER A 272 -19.75 -1.56 -0.85
N PHE A 273 -21.01 -1.41 -0.45
CA PHE A 273 -21.70 -0.15 -0.31
C PHE A 273 -22.67 -0.20 0.87
N PHE A 274 -23.02 0.97 1.37
CA PHE A 274 -23.98 1.14 2.45
C PHE A 274 -25.29 1.72 1.90
N VAL A 275 -26.42 1.21 2.41
CA VAL A 275 -27.74 1.79 2.19
C VAL A 275 -28.19 2.48 3.46
N GLY A 276 -28.46 3.79 3.42
CA GLY A 276 -29.00 4.57 4.54
C GLY A 276 -28.15 5.76 4.97
N SER A 277 -28.41 6.28 6.16
CA SER A 277 -27.65 7.39 6.75
C SER A 277 -26.56 6.87 7.67
N PHE A 278 -25.30 7.23 7.41
CA PHE A 278 -24.20 6.94 8.34
C PHE A 278 -24.41 7.60 9.71
N ASP A 279 -24.93 8.83 9.77
CA ASP A 279 -25.24 9.49 11.05
C ASP A 279 -26.31 8.71 11.82
N GLY A 280 -27.38 8.28 11.13
CA GLY A 280 -28.47 7.50 11.72
C GLY A 280 -28.09 6.07 12.12
N HIS A 281 -27.01 5.52 11.57
CA HIS A 281 -26.63 4.13 11.80
C HIS A 281 -25.94 3.89 13.15
N HIS A 282 -25.48 4.94 13.84
CA HIS A 282 -24.74 4.83 15.10
C HIS A 282 -25.48 4.01 16.18
N HIS A 283 -26.80 4.20 16.31
CA HIS A 283 -27.60 3.43 17.28
C HIS A 283 -27.63 1.93 16.94
N THR A 284 -27.74 1.61 15.65
CA THR A 284 -27.72 0.20 15.18
C THR A 284 -26.36 -0.43 15.47
N LEU A 285 -25.27 0.30 15.19
CA LEU A 285 -23.92 -0.17 15.53
C LEU A 285 -23.77 -0.43 17.03
N ALA A 286 -24.25 0.47 17.89
CA ALA A 286 -24.19 0.27 19.34
C ALA A 286 -24.93 -1.00 19.80
N LEU A 287 -26.02 -1.38 19.14
CA LEU A 287 -26.74 -2.63 19.42
C LEU A 287 -25.96 -3.85 18.90
N LEU A 288 -25.48 -3.80 17.66
CA LEU A 288 -24.70 -4.89 17.05
C LEU A 288 -23.39 -5.17 17.80
N CYS A 289 -22.73 -4.12 18.28
CA CYS A 289 -21.49 -4.22 19.05
C CYS A 289 -21.61 -5.05 20.33
N LYS A 290 -22.82 -5.24 20.87
CA LYS A 290 -23.06 -6.11 22.03
C LYS A 290 -22.82 -7.60 21.74
N TYR A 291 -22.83 -8.00 20.47
CA TYR A 291 -22.56 -9.38 20.02
C TYR A 291 -21.07 -9.63 19.74
N ALA A 292 -20.22 -8.61 19.77
CA ALA A 292 -18.78 -8.79 19.57
C ALA A 292 -18.17 -9.66 20.67
N LYS A 293 -17.20 -10.51 20.31
CA LYS A 293 -16.50 -11.33 21.30
C LYS A 293 -15.63 -10.44 22.20
N PRO A 294 -15.40 -10.80 23.47
CA PRO A 294 -14.48 -10.05 24.34
C PRO A 294 -13.07 -9.89 23.76
N THR A 295 -12.60 -10.88 22.97
CA THR A 295 -11.31 -10.85 22.27
C THR A 295 -11.24 -9.77 21.19
N ASP A 296 -12.37 -9.31 20.66
CA ASP A 296 -12.43 -8.31 19.59
C ASP A 296 -12.53 -6.87 20.12
N ALA A 297 -12.60 -6.68 21.44
CA ALA A 297 -12.86 -5.39 22.07
C ALA A 297 -11.88 -4.29 21.64
N VAL A 298 -10.58 -4.61 21.51
CA VAL A 298 -9.57 -3.64 21.06
C VAL A 298 -9.83 -3.20 19.62
N SER A 299 -10.07 -4.17 18.73
CA SER A 299 -10.37 -3.91 17.32
C SER A 299 -11.65 -3.07 17.18
N LEU A 300 -12.70 -3.43 17.91
CA LEU A 300 -13.99 -2.74 17.89
C LEU A 300 -13.88 -1.29 18.38
N ASN A 301 -13.17 -1.06 19.48
CA ASN A 301 -12.95 0.28 20.00
C ASN A 301 -12.20 1.17 19.00
N GLY A 302 -11.16 0.65 18.34
CA GLY A 302 -10.44 1.38 17.30
C GLY A 302 -11.33 1.71 16.09
N LEU A 303 -12.20 0.78 15.68
CA LEU A 303 -13.15 0.96 14.59
C LEU A 303 -14.22 2.01 14.92
N LEU A 304 -14.80 1.96 16.12
CA LEU A 304 -15.78 2.95 16.58
C LEU A 304 -15.16 4.34 16.73
N TYR A 305 -13.92 4.43 17.24
CA TYR A 305 -13.16 5.67 17.26
C TYR A 305 -13.02 6.24 15.84
N ARG A 306 -12.54 5.44 14.88
CA ARG A 306 -12.42 5.86 13.48
C ARG A 306 -13.75 6.29 12.87
N TYR A 307 -14.83 5.53 13.13
CA TYR A 307 -16.17 5.87 12.67
C TYR A 307 -16.58 7.26 13.13
N GLY A 308 -16.42 7.55 14.43
CA GLY A 308 -16.71 8.86 15.01
C GLY A 308 -15.88 9.99 14.40
N GLU A 309 -14.58 9.76 14.18
CA GLU A 309 -13.69 10.77 13.56
C GLU A 309 -14.05 11.04 12.09
N LEU A 310 -14.45 10.01 11.34
CA LEU A 310 -14.90 10.18 9.96
C LEU A 310 -16.22 10.97 9.89
N LEU A 311 -17.16 10.79 10.82
CA LEU A 311 -18.42 11.55 10.85
C LEU A 311 -18.20 13.06 11.08
N LYS A 312 -17.11 13.43 11.76
CA LYS A 312 -16.70 14.84 12.01
C LYS A 312 -15.92 15.45 10.85
N SER A 313 -15.46 14.65 9.90
CA SER A 313 -14.55 15.11 8.85
C SER A 313 -15.22 16.11 7.91
N PRO A 314 -14.60 17.25 7.58
CA PRO A 314 -15.17 18.23 6.64
C PRO A 314 -15.29 17.68 5.21
N THR A 315 -14.53 16.63 4.86
CA THR A 315 -14.57 16.03 3.50
C THR A 315 -15.94 15.46 3.14
N ARG A 316 -16.81 15.20 4.12
CA ARG A 316 -18.20 14.77 3.90
C ARG A 316 -19.06 15.83 3.21
N TYR A 317 -18.68 17.10 3.34
CA TYR A 317 -19.33 18.26 2.71
C TYR A 317 -18.45 18.88 1.61
N GLY A 318 -17.36 18.19 1.27
CA GLY A 318 -16.45 18.60 0.22
C GLY A 318 -17.06 18.42 -1.17
N ASN A 319 -16.22 18.57 -2.19
CA ASN A 319 -16.64 18.24 -3.54
C ASN A 319 -16.93 16.73 -3.68
N HIS A 320 -17.51 16.32 -4.82
CA HIS A 320 -17.86 14.92 -5.08
C HIS A 320 -16.70 13.92 -4.84
N PHE A 321 -15.45 14.31 -5.09
CA PHE A 321 -14.28 13.46 -4.87
C PHE A 321 -13.96 13.27 -3.38
N GLU A 322 -14.01 14.34 -2.60
CA GLU A 322 -13.81 14.29 -1.16
C GLU A 322 -14.92 13.49 -0.47
N GLN A 323 -16.17 13.67 -0.92
CA GLN A 323 -17.31 12.91 -0.43
C GLN A 323 -17.17 11.41 -0.75
N ARG A 324 -16.79 11.04 -1.98
CA ARG A 324 -16.56 9.63 -2.34
C ARG A 324 -15.43 9.00 -1.53
N LYS A 325 -14.32 9.71 -1.32
CA LYS A 325 -13.22 9.25 -0.44
C LYS A 325 -13.72 9.03 1.00
N TRP A 326 -14.59 9.90 1.48
CA TRP A 326 -15.19 9.80 2.81
C TRP A 326 -16.12 8.58 2.93
N GLU A 327 -17.02 8.37 1.96
CA GLU A 327 -17.93 7.21 1.94
C GLU A 327 -17.17 5.88 1.90
N ARG A 328 -16.10 5.80 1.09
CA ARG A 328 -15.22 4.60 1.02
C ARG A 328 -14.59 4.26 2.36
N LYS A 329 -14.09 5.27 3.08
CA LYS A 329 -13.47 5.07 4.39
C LYS A 329 -14.48 4.59 5.42
N LEU A 330 -15.70 5.14 5.41
CA LEU A 330 -16.77 4.68 6.30
C LEU A 330 -17.23 3.27 5.97
N THR A 331 -17.36 2.95 4.68
CA THR A 331 -17.75 1.61 4.22
C THR A 331 -16.72 0.57 4.68
N LEU A 332 -15.42 0.84 4.55
CA LEU A 332 -14.36 -0.05 5.06
C LEU A 332 -14.47 -0.27 6.59
N VAL A 333 -14.77 0.79 7.35
CA VAL A 333 -14.98 0.68 8.80
C VAL A 333 -16.18 -0.21 9.11
N LEU A 334 -17.30 -0.03 8.40
CA LEU A 334 -18.49 -0.85 8.56
C LEU A 334 -18.21 -2.32 8.19
N GLU A 335 -17.55 -2.60 7.06
CA GLU A 335 -17.14 -3.97 6.70
C GLU A 335 -16.40 -4.67 7.84
N ASN A 336 -15.51 -3.93 8.50
CA ASN A 336 -14.73 -4.44 9.61
C ASN A 336 -15.56 -4.63 10.88
N ILE A 337 -16.47 -3.71 11.21
CA ILE A 337 -17.38 -3.85 12.37
C ILE A 337 -18.33 -5.04 12.15
N TYR A 338 -19.03 -5.08 11.02
CA TYR A 338 -19.94 -6.17 10.64
C TYR A 338 -19.19 -7.51 10.64
N GLY A 339 -17.97 -7.56 10.09
CA GLY A 339 -17.14 -8.76 10.10
C GLY A 339 -16.76 -9.30 11.49
N LEU A 340 -16.81 -8.49 12.55
CA LEU A 340 -16.55 -8.90 13.93
C LEU A 340 -17.83 -9.36 14.66
N VAL A 341 -19.01 -8.86 14.27
CA VAL A 341 -20.27 -9.07 15.00
C VAL A 341 -21.21 -10.07 14.33
N GLU A 342 -21.27 -10.08 12.99
CA GLU A 342 -22.22 -10.91 12.22
C GLU A 342 -22.11 -12.42 12.48
N PRO A 343 -20.91 -13.01 12.66
CA PRO A 343 -20.82 -14.43 12.98
C PRO A 343 -21.51 -14.81 14.30
N ALA A 344 -21.48 -13.92 15.29
CA ALA A 344 -22.16 -14.13 16.57
C ALA A 344 -23.64 -13.75 16.52
N TYR A 345 -24.00 -12.76 15.68
CA TYR A 345 -25.36 -12.24 15.58
C TYR A 345 -26.28 -13.09 14.70
N ASN A 346 -25.83 -13.44 13.49
CA ASN A 346 -26.63 -14.14 12.46
C ASN A 346 -26.06 -15.50 12.04
N GLY A 347 -24.95 -15.96 12.62
CA GLY A 347 -24.31 -17.23 12.26
C GLY A 347 -23.59 -17.23 10.91
N GLY A 348 -23.34 -16.06 10.32
CA GLY A 348 -22.58 -15.91 9.06
C GLY A 348 -21.12 -16.32 9.25
N SER A 349 -20.52 -17.00 8.26
CA SER A 349 -19.20 -17.62 8.45
C SER A 349 -18.00 -16.80 7.95
N ASN A 350 -18.18 -15.64 7.29
CA ASN A 350 -17.06 -14.91 6.69
C ASN A 350 -17.25 -13.39 6.62
N SER A 351 -16.25 -12.63 7.10
CA SER A 351 -16.09 -11.23 6.71
C SER A 351 -15.65 -11.14 5.25
N PHE A 352 -16.39 -10.37 4.46
CA PHE A 352 -16.04 -10.05 3.07
C PHE A 352 -14.78 -9.21 2.92
N SER A 353 -14.35 -8.53 3.99
CA SER A 353 -13.28 -7.58 3.88
C SER A 353 -11.94 -8.30 3.70
N GLN A 354 -11.20 -7.88 2.69
CA GLN A 354 -9.81 -8.28 2.49
C GLN A 354 -8.86 -7.38 3.25
N ILE A 355 -9.31 -6.18 3.65
CA ILE A 355 -8.54 -5.19 4.41
C ILE A 355 -9.09 -5.18 5.84
N LEU A 356 -8.35 -5.79 6.75
CA LEU A 356 -8.74 -5.95 8.13
C LEU A 356 -8.06 -4.90 8.99
N LEU A 357 -8.86 -4.09 9.68
CA LEU A 357 -8.39 -3.16 10.71
C LEU A 357 -8.57 -3.84 12.06
N ARG A 358 -7.47 -4.16 12.73
CA ARG A 358 -7.48 -4.93 13.98
C ARG A 358 -6.57 -4.29 15.00
N GLY A 359 -6.72 -4.72 16.25
CA GLY A 359 -5.82 -4.33 17.33
C GLY A 359 -5.68 -5.39 18.39
N TYR A 360 -4.65 -5.20 19.22
CA TYR A 360 -4.26 -6.07 20.32
C TYR A 360 -3.80 -5.23 21.51
N LYS A 361 -3.66 -5.88 22.68
CA LYS A 361 -3.05 -5.25 23.84
C LYS A 361 -1.54 -5.45 23.83
N SER A 362 -0.80 -4.36 23.86
CA SER A 362 0.65 -4.39 23.94
C SER A 362 1.12 -4.99 25.26
N ASN A 363 2.19 -5.77 25.23
CA ASN A 363 2.86 -6.25 26.43
C ASN A 363 3.71 -5.18 27.11
N VAL A 364 3.92 -4.02 26.47
CA VAL A 364 4.77 -2.93 26.99
C VAL A 364 4.05 -2.12 28.07
N ASP A 365 2.80 -1.74 27.82
CA ASP A 365 2.05 -0.82 28.68
C ASP A 365 0.55 -1.18 28.78
N ASN A 366 0.14 -2.34 28.26
CA ASN A 366 -1.26 -2.76 28.11
C ASN A 366 -2.12 -1.79 27.26
N ALA A 367 -1.47 -0.90 26.50
CA ALA A 367 -2.17 -0.01 25.60
C ALA A 367 -2.70 -0.77 24.37
N SER A 368 -3.75 -0.22 23.78
CA SER A 368 -4.25 -0.71 22.50
C SER A 368 -3.28 -0.37 21.37
N GLN A 369 -2.79 -1.38 20.67
CA GLN A 369 -2.04 -1.25 19.44
C GLN A 369 -2.88 -1.74 18.26
N TYR A 370 -2.58 -1.23 17.07
CA TYR A 370 -3.38 -1.48 15.88
C TYR A 370 -2.51 -1.91 14.70
N TYR A 371 -3.12 -2.62 13.75
CA TYR A 371 -2.50 -3.01 12.50
C TYR A 371 -3.53 -3.11 11.38
N ILE A 372 -3.05 -3.00 10.15
CA ILE A 372 -3.80 -3.34 8.94
C ILE A 372 -3.29 -4.69 8.46
N MET A 373 -4.20 -5.62 8.22
CA MET A 373 -3.90 -6.93 7.64
C MET A 373 -4.66 -7.07 6.33
N ILE A 374 -3.94 -7.36 5.25
CA ILE A 374 -4.52 -7.62 3.93
C ILE A 374 -4.38 -9.11 3.65
N LYS A 375 -5.50 -9.74 3.26
CA LYS A 375 -5.56 -11.16 2.91
C LYS A 375 -6.08 -11.36 1.50
N PRO A 376 -5.64 -12.42 0.80
CA PRO A 376 -6.27 -12.81 -0.46
C PRO A 376 -7.73 -13.23 -0.26
N SER A 377 -8.52 -13.09 -1.32
CA SER A 377 -9.95 -13.39 -1.38
C SER A 377 -10.23 -14.88 -1.27
N VAL A 378 -9.32 -15.71 -1.76
CA VAL A 378 -9.41 -17.17 -1.75
C VAL A 378 -8.13 -17.75 -1.15
N THR A 379 -8.25 -18.36 0.02
CA THR A 379 -7.19 -19.20 0.59
C THR A 379 -7.64 -20.65 0.62
N ARG A 380 -6.75 -21.56 0.24
CA ARG A 380 -6.99 -22.99 0.49
C ARG A 380 -6.99 -23.21 2.00
N ALA A 381 -7.93 -24.02 2.49
CA ALA A 381 -7.94 -24.41 3.89
C ALA A 381 -6.57 -24.97 4.30
N ASN A 382 -6.06 -24.52 5.44
CA ASN A 382 -4.75 -24.89 5.99
C ASN A 382 -3.50 -24.49 5.16
N ALA A 383 -3.62 -23.60 4.16
CA ALA A 383 -2.44 -23.09 3.46
C ALA A 383 -1.61 -22.16 4.36
N GLN A 384 -0.32 -22.47 4.50
CA GLN A 384 0.67 -21.53 5.03
C GLN A 384 1.04 -20.55 3.92
N LEU A 385 0.82 -19.25 4.13
CA LEU A 385 1.13 -18.23 3.13
C LEU A 385 2.32 -17.36 3.57
N PRO A 386 3.11 -16.84 2.62
CA PRO A 386 4.11 -15.82 2.90
C PRO A 386 3.51 -14.59 3.57
N LEU A 387 4.34 -13.85 4.33
CA LEU A 387 3.96 -12.60 4.97
C LEU A 387 4.90 -11.46 4.53
N LEU A 388 4.31 -10.42 3.95
CA LEU A 388 4.99 -9.15 3.69
C LEU A 388 4.69 -8.16 4.84
N LEU A 389 5.69 -7.92 5.69
CA LEU A 389 5.65 -6.89 6.73
C LEU A 389 6.03 -5.53 6.12
N VAL A 390 5.09 -4.59 6.06
CA VAL A 390 5.31 -3.26 5.49
C VAL A 390 5.44 -2.24 6.62
N LEU A 391 6.62 -1.63 6.71
CA LEU A 391 6.89 -0.53 7.64
C LEU A 391 6.34 0.79 7.10
N ARG A 392 5.70 1.57 7.97
CA ARG A 392 5.17 2.89 7.61
C ARG A 392 6.31 3.89 7.42
N PRO A 393 6.28 4.72 6.36
CA PRO A 393 7.27 5.76 6.13
C PRO A 393 7.07 6.94 7.10
N LEU A 394 7.89 7.98 6.92
CA LEU A 394 7.94 9.14 7.80
C LEU A 394 6.70 10.03 7.61
N TYR A 395 5.96 10.31 8.69
CA TYR A 395 4.84 11.26 8.68
C TYR A 395 5.15 12.47 9.55
N PRO A 396 5.09 13.71 9.03
CA PRO A 396 5.45 14.90 9.80
C PRO A 396 4.47 15.23 10.93
N LYS A 397 3.26 14.64 10.92
CA LYS A 397 2.25 14.82 11.95
C LYS A 397 2.10 13.55 12.77
N ASN A 398 2.20 13.70 14.08
CA ASN A 398 1.82 12.64 15.01
C ASN A 398 0.29 12.50 15.00
N LEU A 399 -0.22 11.42 14.41
CA LEU A 399 -1.64 11.12 14.29
C LEU A 399 -1.91 9.70 14.80
N HIS A 400 -3.07 9.52 15.44
CA HIS A 400 -3.53 8.22 15.88
C HIS A 400 -3.58 7.25 14.69
N PHE A 401 -3.15 5.99 14.86
CA PHE A 401 -3.07 5.03 13.75
C PHE A 401 -4.37 4.89 12.96
N MET A 402 -5.51 4.87 13.67
CA MET A 402 -6.84 4.77 13.07
C MET A 402 -7.29 6.01 12.27
N THR A 403 -6.55 7.12 12.28
CA THR A 403 -6.85 8.35 11.51
C THR A 403 -5.71 8.83 10.64
N GLY A 404 -4.47 8.41 10.92
CA GLY A 404 -3.27 8.73 10.15
C GLY A 404 -3.09 7.88 8.89
N TYR A 405 -1.94 8.03 8.23
CA TYR A 405 -1.56 7.20 7.10
C TYR A 405 -1.24 5.75 7.55
N PRO A 406 -1.62 4.71 6.77
CA PRO A 406 -2.20 4.79 5.41
C PRO A 406 -3.73 4.87 5.38
N LEU A 407 -4.43 4.91 6.52
CA LEU A 407 -5.89 4.97 6.51
C LEU A 407 -6.47 6.34 6.10
N ALA A 408 -5.66 7.40 6.17
CA ALA A 408 -5.99 8.72 5.64
C ALA A 408 -5.98 8.74 4.10
N ASP A 409 -5.08 7.98 3.47
CA ASP A 409 -5.00 7.81 2.01
C ASP A 409 -5.08 6.31 1.67
N GLN A 410 -6.31 5.82 1.49
CA GLN A 410 -6.61 4.38 1.44
C GLN A 410 -6.18 3.69 0.13
N TYR A 411 -5.87 4.46 -0.93
CA TYR A 411 -5.58 3.92 -2.26
C TYR A 411 -4.42 2.90 -2.28
N PRO A 412 -3.25 3.16 -1.65
CA PRO A 412 -2.17 2.18 -1.62
C PRO A 412 -2.58 0.88 -0.93
N VAL A 413 -3.32 0.96 0.18
CA VAL A 413 -3.83 -0.21 0.91
C VAL A 413 -4.79 -1.02 0.05
N GLU A 414 -5.66 -0.37 -0.70
CA GLU A 414 -6.58 -1.06 -1.62
C GLU A 414 -5.87 -1.70 -2.79
N ARG A 415 -4.79 -1.09 -3.31
CA ARG A 415 -3.96 -1.68 -4.36
C ARG A 415 -3.18 -2.91 -3.92
N MET A 416 -2.79 -2.95 -2.65
CA MET A 416 -2.17 -4.15 -2.06
C MET A 416 -3.13 -5.36 -2.01
N VAL A 417 -4.45 -5.18 -2.12
CA VAL A 417 -5.41 -6.31 -2.25
C VAL A 417 -5.15 -7.10 -3.52
N ALA A 418 -4.93 -6.42 -4.65
CA ALA A 418 -4.62 -7.08 -5.92
C ALA A 418 -3.30 -7.86 -5.84
N VAL A 419 -2.31 -7.31 -5.12
CA VAL A 419 -1.05 -8.00 -4.86
C VAL A 419 -1.25 -9.22 -3.97
N ALA A 420 -2.03 -9.11 -2.90
CA ALA A 420 -2.37 -10.22 -2.03
C ALA A 420 -3.04 -11.36 -2.80
N ASP A 421 -4.03 -11.04 -3.64
CA ASP A 421 -4.73 -12.00 -4.51
C ASP A 421 -3.80 -12.65 -5.55
N GLN A 422 -3.00 -11.84 -6.26
CA GLN A 422 -2.14 -12.34 -7.34
C GLN A 422 -1.02 -13.24 -6.85
N TYR A 423 -0.39 -12.90 -5.73
CA TYR A 423 0.79 -13.60 -5.19
C TYR A 423 0.46 -14.53 -4.02
N ASN A 424 -0.82 -14.60 -3.63
CA ASN A 424 -1.31 -15.40 -2.51
C ASN A 424 -0.50 -15.14 -1.22
N VAL A 425 -0.38 -13.87 -0.86
CA VAL A 425 0.48 -13.35 0.21
C VAL A 425 -0.34 -12.55 1.21
N TYR A 426 0.02 -12.65 2.48
CA TYR A 426 -0.49 -11.75 3.50
C TYR A 426 0.33 -10.46 3.56
N VAL A 427 -0.31 -9.31 3.68
CA VAL A 427 0.38 -8.03 3.93
C VAL A 427 0.01 -7.50 5.30
N LEU A 428 1.00 -7.18 6.13
CA LEU A 428 0.83 -6.65 7.47
C LEU A 428 1.47 -5.27 7.59
N ILE A 429 0.68 -4.26 7.95
CA ILE A 429 1.14 -2.89 8.22
C ILE A 429 0.85 -2.60 9.70
N PRO A 430 1.83 -2.78 10.61
CA PRO A 430 1.62 -2.52 12.03
C PRO A 430 1.77 -1.04 12.36
N TRP A 431 1.13 -0.61 13.46
CA TRP A 431 1.44 0.68 14.05
C TRP A 431 2.87 0.72 14.57
N ALA A 432 3.20 -0.32 15.38
CA ALA A 432 4.50 -0.58 15.98
C ALA A 432 5.16 0.61 16.67
N ARG A 433 4.36 1.59 17.11
CA ARG A 433 4.81 2.83 17.73
C ARG A 433 5.88 3.57 16.90
N ILE A 434 5.89 3.36 15.60
CA ILE A 434 6.86 4.04 14.71
C ILE A 434 6.42 5.49 14.54
N MET A 435 7.19 6.39 15.14
CA MET A 435 6.99 7.83 15.07
C MET A 435 7.91 8.52 14.06
N THR A 436 7.62 9.79 13.78
CA THR A 436 8.44 10.67 12.95
C THR A 436 9.85 10.78 13.52
N ASN A 437 10.88 10.60 12.69
CA ASN A 437 12.30 10.73 13.07
C ASN A 437 12.76 9.83 14.22
N GLU A 438 11.97 8.81 14.61
CA GLU A 438 12.40 7.88 15.64
C GLU A 438 13.24 6.74 15.00
N PRO A 439 14.41 6.42 15.56
CA PRO A 439 15.16 5.22 15.17
C PRO A 439 14.37 3.96 15.49
N VAL A 440 14.82 2.81 14.99
CA VAL A 440 14.25 1.51 15.37
C VAL A 440 14.69 1.18 16.79
N THR A 441 13.88 1.54 17.79
CA THR A 441 14.13 1.23 19.21
C THR A 441 13.71 -0.20 19.55
N PRO A 442 14.22 -0.78 20.66
CA PRO A 442 13.81 -2.11 21.12
C PRO A 442 12.29 -2.24 21.32
N MET A 443 11.62 -1.17 21.78
CA MET A 443 10.16 -1.10 21.89
C MET A 443 9.47 -1.24 20.53
N VAL A 444 9.96 -0.56 19.49
CA VAL A 444 9.43 -0.67 18.13
C VAL A 444 9.55 -2.11 17.63
N GLU A 445 10.69 -2.76 17.84
CA GLU A 445 10.92 -4.13 17.40
C GLU A 445 10.03 -5.14 18.13
N ASP A 446 9.89 -5.00 19.45
CA ASP A 446 9.02 -5.87 20.24
C ASP A 446 7.55 -5.70 19.81
N GLU A 447 7.11 -4.49 19.43
CA GLU A 447 5.79 -4.27 18.85
C GLU A 447 5.64 -4.84 17.43
N LEU A 448 6.68 -4.76 16.58
CA LEU A 448 6.70 -5.40 15.27
C LEU A 448 6.51 -6.91 15.40
N PHE A 449 7.29 -7.57 16.26
CA PHE A 449 7.18 -9.01 16.48
C PHE A 449 5.88 -9.39 17.21
N ALA A 450 5.38 -8.56 18.12
CA ALA A 450 4.07 -8.75 18.73
C ALA A 450 2.95 -8.75 17.69
N SER A 451 3.01 -7.86 16.70
CA SER A 451 2.02 -7.81 15.61
C SER A 451 2.06 -9.08 14.74
N ILE A 452 3.24 -9.59 14.40
CA ILE A 452 3.41 -10.87 13.68
C ILE A 452 2.82 -12.02 14.52
N LYS A 453 3.14 -12.06 15.82
CA LYS A 453 2.61 -13.07 16.75
C LYS A 453 1.08 -12.99 16.84
N GLU A 454 0.52 -11.80 16.86
CA GLU A 454 -0.93 -11.59 16.91
C GLU A 454 -1.62 -12.14 15.65
N VAL A 455 -1.15 -11.78 14.45
CA VAL A 455 -1.76 -12.29 13.22
C VAL A 455 -1.60 -13.80 13.06
N SER A 456 -0.50 -14.37 13.59
CA SER A 456 -0.25 -15.81 13.57
C SER A 456 -1.25 -16.62 14.41
N LYS A 457 -2.04 -15.99 15.29
CA LYS A 457 -3.12 -16.65 16.02
C LYS A 457 -4.32 -17.00 15.12
N TYR A 458 -4.50 -16.25 14.03
CA TYR A 458 -5.66 -16.34 13.15
C TYR A 458 -5.31 -16.86 11.75
N TYR A 459 -4.05 -16.69 11.33
CA TYR A 459 -3.58 -17.03 9.99
C TYR A 459 -2.36 -17.94 10.06
N LEU A 460 -2.33 -18.95 9.18
CA LEU A 460 -1.16 -19.81 9.02
C LEU A 460 -0.13 -19.09 8.17
N ILE A 461 0.97 -18.67 8.80
CA ILE A 461 2.04 -17.90 8.17
C ILE A 461 3.23 -18.84 7.92
N ASP A 462 3.75 -18.82 6.69
CA ASP A 462 5.00 -19.48 6.37
C ASP A 462 6.17 -18.68 6.99
N THR A 463 6.66 -19.17 8.13
CA THR A 463 7.78 -18.56 8.86
C THR A 463 9.12 -18.61 8.10
N ASN A 464 9.20 -19.31 6.97
CA ASN A 464 10.36 -19.30 6.08
C ASN A 464 10.23 -18.27 4.95
N GLN A 465 9.10 -17.57 4.86
CA GLN A 465 8.82 -16.53 3.86
C GLN A 465 8.19 -15.28 4.48
N ILE A 466 8.78 -14.80 5.58
CA ILE A 466 8.48 -13.47 6.13
C ILE A 466 9.45 -12.46 5.53
N PHE A 467 8.94 -11.48 4.80
CA PHE A 467 9.73 -10.38 4.23
C PHE A 467 9.39 -9.08 4.92
N ILE A 468 10.36 -8.18 4.98
CA ILE A 468 10.17 -6.82 5.49
C ILE A 468 10.42 -5.81 4.39
N ALA A 469 9.52 -4.83 4.26
CA ALA A 469 9.62 -3.82 3.22
C ALA A 469 9.26 -2.43 3.72
N GLY A 470 9.80 -1.41 3.06
CA GLY A 470 9.49 -0.02 3.37
C GLY A 470 10.01 0.97 2.34
N ILE A 471 9.36 2.13 2.30
CA ILE A 471 9.69 3.25 1.42
C ILE A 471 10.52 4.29 2.21
N CYS A 472 11.49 4.94 1.58
CA CYS A 472 12.25 6.05 2.17
C CYS A 472 12.89 5.65 3.51
N HIS A 473 12.61 6.37 4.59
CA HIS A 473 13.09 6.02 5.94
C HIS A 473 12.60 4.64 6.41
N ALA A 474 11.46 4.15 5.94
CA ALA A 474 11.02 2.80 6.27
C ALA A 474 11.87 1.72 5.59
N GLY A 475 12.52 2.03 4.45
CA GLY A 475 13.51 1.16 3.82
C GLY A 475 14.77 1.01 4.68
N GLU A 476 15.28 2.12 5.23
CA GLU A 476 16.38 2.12 6.20
C GLU A 476 16.03 1.30 7.44
N LYS A 477 14.85 1.56 8.03
CA LYS A 477 14.34 0.79 9.18
C LYS A 477 14.21 -0.70 8.87
N SER A 478 13.81 -1.06 7.66
CA SER A 478 13.71 -2.46 7.23
C SER A 478 15.09 -3.13 7.18
N LEU A 479 16.11 -2.43 6.66
CA LEU A 479 17.50 -2.89 6.71
C LEU A 479 18.02 -2.98 8.15
N THR A 480 17.66 -2.04 9.02
CA THR A 480 18.05 -2.01 10.44
C THR A 480 17.54 -3.24 11.18
N VAL A 481 16.22 -3.47 11.13
CA VAL A 481 15.59 -4.64 11.76
C VAL A 481 16.17 -5.95 11.21
N ALA A 482 16.38 -6.05 9.89
CA ALA A 482 16.98 -7.24 9.29
C ALA A 482 18.44 -7.46 9.71
N ALA A 483 19.21 -6.39 9.92
CA ALA A 483 20.60 -6.49 10.39
C ALA A 483 20.68 -6.87 11.88
N HIS A 484 19.71 -6.46 12.70
CA HIS A 484 19.57 -6.93 14.08
C HIS A 484 19.20 -8.41 14.15
N TYR A 485 18.33 -8.86 13.23
CA TYR A 485 17.78 -10.22 13.22
C TYR A 485 17.95 -10.96 11.86
N PRO A 486 19.19 -11.24 11.42
CA PRO A 486 19.46 -11.75 10.06
C PRO A 486 18.94 -13.18 9.78
N GLY A 487 18.43 -13.86 10.80
CA GLY A 487 17.76 -15.16 10.69
C GLY A 487 16.23 -15.11 10.85
N LYS A 488 15.60 -13.92 10.87
CA LYS A 488 14.13 -13.79 11.00
C LYS A 488 13.41 -13.54 9.68
N PHE A 489 14.08 -12.92 8.72
CA PHE A 489 13.49 -12.52 7.44
C PHE A 489 14.06 -13.32 6.27
N ALA A 490 13.19 -13.64 5.32
CA ALA A 490 13.52 -14.30 4.06
C ALA A 490 14.02 -13.33 2.99
N GLY A 491 13.83 -12.02 3.21
CA GLY A 491 14.42 -10.96 2.41
C GLY A 491 13.95 -9.58 2.86
N VAL A 492 14.62 -8.56 2.35
CA VAL A 492 14.30 -7.14 2.55
C VAL A 492 14.02 -6.50 1.20
N VAL A 493 12.96 -5.69 1.13
CA VAL A 493 12.64 -4.92 -0.08
C VAL A 493 12.54 -3.45 0.26
N THR A 494 13.33 -2.61 -0.41
CA THR A 494 13.33 -1.17 -0.15
C THR A 494 12.95 -0.39 -1.41
N TYR A 495 12.26 0.73 -1.20
CA TYR A 495 11.79 1.62 -2.27
C TYR A 495 12.26 3.05 -1.98
N GLY A 496 13.06 3.65 -2.85
CA GLY A 496 13.56 5.03 -2.65
C GLY A 496 14.22 5.22 -1.27
N SER A 497 14.99 4.24 -0.79
CA SER A 497 15.49 4.22 0.59
C SER A 497 16.67 5.15 0.79
N VAL A 498 16.71 5.81 1.95
CA VAL A 498 17.96 6.38 2.46
C VAL A 498 18.83 5.26 3.04
N TYR A 499 20.16 5.36 2.94
CA TYR A 499 21.07 4.42 3.61
C TYR A 499 21.75 5.00 4.85
N THR A 500 22.11 6.28 4.80
CA THR A 500 22.86 6.91 5.88
C THR A 500 22.11 8.11 6.45
N ASN A 501 21.72 7.99 7.72
CA ASN A 501 21.38 9.11 8.58
C ASN A 501 22.54 9.38 9.55
N LYS A 502 22.65 10.63 10.02
CA LYS A 502 23.63 10.98 11.06
C LYS A 502 23.13 10.37 12.39
N PRO A 503 23.92 9.54 13.08
CA PRO A 503 23.54 9.06 14.41
C PRO A 503 23.55 10.21 15.42
N ASP A 504 22.52 10.26 16.26
CA ASP A 504 22.41 11.24 17.34
C ASP A 504 23.24 10.85 18.57
N ASN A 505 23.53 9.55 18.72
CA ASN A 505 24.26 9.00 19.86
C ASN A 505 24.96 7.68 19.50
N VAL A 506 25.81 7.22 20.42
CA VAL A 506 26.62 5.99 20.26
C VAL A 506 25.77 4.74 20.09
N TRP A 507 24.59 4.67 20.74
CA TRP A 507 23.68 3.54 20.57
C TRP A 507 23.20 3.45 19.12
N GLN A 508 22.71 4.56 18.55
CA GLN A 508 22.29 4.60 17.14
C GLN A 508 23.43 4.24 16.19
N GLU A 509 24.65 4.72 16.47
CA GLU A 509 25.82 4.39 15.65
C GLU A 509 26.09 2.88 15.59
N TYR A 510 25.94 2.17 16.72
CA TYR A 510 26.14 0.72 16.78
C TYR A 510 24.97 -0.12 16.30
N THR A 511 23.77 0.44 16.21
CA THR A 511 22.58 -0.26 15.71
C THR A 511 22.28 0.02 14.23
N TYR A 512 22.89 1.04 13.62
CA TYR A 512 22.57 1.36 12.23
C TYR A 512 23.03 0.30 11.21
N PRO A 513 22.31 0.15 10.07
CA PRO A 513 22.63 -0.81 9.01
C PRO A 513 24.05 -0.65 8.51
N LYS A 514 24.56 0.58 8.43
CA LYS A 514 25.92 0.86 7.98
C LYS A 514 26.98 0.15 8.81
N THR A 515 26.80 0.12 10.13
CA THR A 515 27.71 -0.55 11.07
C THR A 515 27.53 -2.07 11.02
N LEU A 516 26.29 -2.51 10.84
CA LEU A 516 25.88 -3.91 10.91
C LEU A 516 25.75 -4.60 9.54
N VAL A 517 26.19 -3.97 8.45
CA VAL A 517 25.92 -4.38 7.06
C VAL A 517 26.33 -5.83 6.76
N ASN A 518 27.37 -6.35 7.43
CA ASN A 518 27.81 -7.75 7.28
C ASN A 518 26.76 -8.77 7.75
N ASN A 519 25.90 -8.38 8.70
CA ASN A 519 24.85 -9.25 9.21
C ASN A 519 23.85 -9.61 8.11
N LEU A 520 23.71 -8.77 7.08
CA LEU A 520 22.79 -8.97 5.96
C LEU A 520 23.28 -9.96 4.89
N LYS A 521 24.46 -10.58 5.06
CA LYS A 521 25.07 -11.43 4.03
C LYS A 521 24.19 -12.59 3.55
N HIS A 522 23.36 -13.14 4.43
CA HIS A 522 22.45 -14.26 4.12
C HIS A 522 21.00 -13.82 3.94
N VAL A 523 20.73 -12.52 3.91
CA VAL A 523 19.41 -11.95 3.69
C VAL A 523 19.36 -11.41 2.27
N PRO A 524 18.53 -11.98 1.37
CA PRO A 524 18.29 -11.42 0.04
C PRO A 524 17.73 -9.99 0.13
N ILE A 525 18.27 -9.06 -0.68
CA ILE A 525 17.87 -7.65 -0.68
C ILE A 525 17.54 -7.21 -2.10
N LEU A 526 16.35 -6.65 -2.27
CA LEU A 526 15.94 -5.91 -3.46
C LEU A 526 15.76 -4.43 -3.09
N SER A 527 16.51 -3.54 -3.72
CA SER A 527 16.28 -2.10 -3.64
C SER A 527 15.79 -1.59 -4.98
N ILE A 528 14.69 -0.84 -4.96
CA ILE A 528 14.09 -0.21 -6.13
C ILE A 528 14.22 1.30 -5.96
N HIS A 529 14.85 1.96 -6.91
CA HIS A 529 15.04 3.41 -6.93
C HIS A 529 14.60 4.00 -8.26
N SER A 530 14.21 5.27 -8.22
CA SER A 530 14.11 6.07 -9.44
C SER A 530 15.39 6.87 -9.64
N ASP A 531 15.83 6.99 -10.90
CA ASP A 531 16.95 7.85 -11.29
C ASP A 531 16.63 9.35 -11.25
N THR A 532 15.34 9.69 -11.13
CA THR A 532 14.80 11.05 -11.16
C THR A 532 14.03 11.36 -9.88
N ASP A 533 14.33 10.62 -8.81
CA ASP A 533 13.78 10.79 -7.49
C ASP A 533 14.20 12.16 -6.88
N PRO A 534 13.26 13.11 -6.69
CA PRO A 534 13.59 14.41 -6.11
C PRO A 534 13.61 14.43 -4.58
N HIS A 535 13.08 13.39 -3.91
CA HIS A 535 12.89 13.37 -2.45
C HIS A 535 13.95 12.53 -1.74
N THR A 536 14.33 11.38 -2.31
CA THR A 536 15.49 10.57 -1.89
C THR A 536 16.38 10.28 -3.09
N PRO A 537 17.27 11.21 -3.47
CA PRO A 537 18.15 11.02 -4.61
C PRO A 537 18.96 9.73 -4.48
N ILE A 538 19.10 8.98 -5.58
CA ILE A 538 19.74 7.66 -5.58
C ILE A 538 21.18 7.69 -5.03
N GLU A 539 21.86 8.81 -5.16
CA GLU A 539 23.21 9.06 -4.62
C GLU A 539 23.27 8.85 -3.10
N THR A 540 22.15 9.04 -2.39
CA THR A 540 22.05 8.79 -0.95
C THR A 540 22.05 7.30 -0.60
N PHE A 541 21.75 6.42 -1.56
CA PHE A 541 21.73 4.97 -1.41
C PHE A 541 22.94 4.28 -2.05
N MET A 542 23.58 4.89 -3.05
CA MET A 542 24.77 4.32 -3.72
C MET A 542 25.89 3.84 -2.79
N PRO A 543 26.19 4.49 -1.65
CA PRO A 543 27.17 3.96 -0.69
C PRO A 543 26.80 2.58 -0.11
N PHE A 544 25.50 2.27 -0.01
CA PHE A 544 25.05 0.91 0.33
C PHE A 544 25.39 -0.06 -0.79
N ALA A 545 25.02 0.28 -2.03
CA ALA A 545 25.25 -0.57 -3.19
C ALA A 545 26.74 -0.91 -3.36
N ASP A 546 27.62 0.07 -3.19
CA ASP A 546 29.07 -0.12 -3.20
C ASP A 546 29.55 -1.04 -2.08
N THR A 547 29.01 -0.86 -0.87
CA THR A 547 29.36 -1.69 0.29
C THR A 547 28.85 -3.12 0.10
N ALA A 548 27.62 -3.28 -0.38
CA ALA A 548 26.99 -4.57 -0.67
C ALA A 548 27.82 -5.36 -1.69
N LYS A 549 28.27 -4.70 -2.77
CA LYS A 549 29.16 -5.29 -3.77
C LYS A 549 30.50 -5.71 -3.19
N LYS A 550 31.14 -4.85 -2.38
CA LYS A 550 32.44 -5.15 -1.74
C LYS A 550 32.36 -6.33 -0.78
N LEU A 551 31.26 -6.49 -0.08
CA LEU A 551 31.04 -7.56 0.90
C LEU A 551 30.43 -8.84 0.28
N GLY A 552 30.01 -8.78 -0.98
CA GLY A 552 29.35 -9.89 -1.65
C GLY A 552 27.99 -10.24 -1.04
N LEU A 553 27.18 -9.22 -0.69
CA LEU A 553 25.81 -9.45 -0.24
C LEU A 553 24.93 -9.95 -1.39
N ASN A 554 23.88 -10.71 -1.06
CA ASN A 554 22.81 -11.04 -2.02
C ASN A 554 21.92 -9.81 -2.25
N PHE A 555 22.38 -8.90 -3.10
CA PHE A 555 21.80 -7.58 -3.30
C PHE A 555 21.52 -7.32 -4.79
N MET A 556 20.29 -6.89 -5.07
CA MET A 556 19.86 -6.40 -6.37
C MET A 556 19.39 -4.95 -6.24
N LEU A 557 19.91 -4.08 -7.11
CA LEU A 557 19.44 -2.70 -7.28
C LEU A 557 18.72 -2.60 -8.63
N ASP A 558 17.44 -2.30 -8.58
CA ASP A 558 16.63 -1.97 -9.76
C ASP A 558 16.46 -0.46 -9.84
N ILE A 559 16.81 0.12 -10.98
CA ILE A 559 16.73 1.57 -11.23
C ILE A 559 15.67 1.78 -12.31
N VAL A 560 14.55 2.36 -11.91
CA VAL A 560 13.42 2.65 -12.78
C VAL A 560 13.66 4.02 -13.44
N PRO A 561 13.86 4.08 -14.77
CA PRO A 561 14.17 5.32 -15.46
C PRO A 561 12.95 6.25 -15.56
N GLU A 562 13.19 7.56 -15.44
CA GLU A 562 12.22 8.66 -15.66
C GLU A 562 10.92 8.51 -14.83
N SER A 563 11.01 7.86 -13.67
CA SER A 563 9.84 7.50 -12.87
C SER A 563 9.74 8.35 -11.61
N HIS A 564 8.80 9.30 -11.56
CA HIS A 564 8.37 9.88 -10.28
C HIS A 564 7.51 8.89 -9.45
N PHE A 565 7.27 7.67 -9.96
CA PHE A 565 6.22 6.75 -9.50
C PHE A 565 6.62 5.78 -8.39
N VAL A 566 7.88 5.79 -7.94
CA VAL A 566 8.32 4.96 -6.79
C VAL A 566 7.70 5.45 -5.46
N TYR A 567 6.95 6.55 -5.50
CA TYR A 567 6.38 7.22 -4.33
C TYR A 567 4.97 6.76 -3.93
N GLU A 568 4.73 6.88 -2.61
CA GLU A 568 3.67 6.29 -1.76
C GLU A 568 2.28 6.04 -2.37
N SER A 569 1.80 6.88 -3.29
CA SER A 569 0.45 6.73 -3.86
C SER A 569 0.33 5.59 -4.89
N ASN A 570 1.45 5.16 -5.50
CA ASN A 570 1.47 4.10 -6.51
C ASN A 570 2.28 2.86 -6.10
N CYS A 571 3.01 2.89 -4.98
CA CYS A 571 3.74 1.73 -4.49
C CYS A 571 2.76 0.66 -3.97
N THR A 572 2.58 -0.41 -4.74
CA THR A 572 1.71 -1.54 -4.41
C THR A 572 2.45 -2.69 -3.71
N TYR A 573 3.78 -2.62 -3.65
CA TYR A 573 4.67 -3.70 -3.22
C TYR A 573 4.60 -4.96 -4.10
N GLN A 574 4.19 -4.81 -5.37
CA GLN A 574 4.13 -5.93 -6.32
C GLN A 574 5.50 -6.56 -6.56
N GLU A 575 6.55 -5.76 -6.72
CA GLU A 575 7.92 -6.25 -6.92
C GLU A 575 8.40 -6.99 -5.68
N ALA A 576 8.04 -6.51 -4.49
CA ALA A 576 8.31 -7.22 -3.24
C ALA A 576 7.64 -8.60 -3.26
N ALA A 577 6.34 -8.66 -3.55
CA ALA A 577 5.61 -9.93 -3.61
C ALA A 577 6.15 -10.88 -4.69
N HIS A 578 6.64 -10.36 -5.81
CA HIS A 578 7.33 -11.17 -6.83
C HIS A 578 8.67 -11.71 -6.34
N PHE A 579 9.49 -10.85 -5.71
CA PHE A 579 10.77 -11.23 -5.11
C PHE A 579 10.61 -12.30 -4.03
N MET A 580 9.50 -12.26 -3.28
CA MET A 580 9.16 -13.28 -2.29
C MET A 580 9.02 -14.67 -2.90
N GLN A 581 8.42 -14.80 -4.09
CA GLN A 581 8.23 -16.11 -4.75
C GLN A 581 9.55 -16.80 -5.13
N GLN A 582 10.65 -16.05 -5.16
CA GLN A 582 11.96 -16.50 -5.61
C GLN A 582 12.92 -16.77 -4.45
N ASN A 583 12.55 -16.40 -3.22
CA ASN A 583 13.46 -16.35 -2.09
C ASN A 583 12.84 -16.96 -0.84
N GLN A 584 13.66 -17.67 -0.07
CA GLN A 584 13.30 -18.21 1.23
C GLN A 584 14.39 -17.87 2.24
N LYS A 585 14.01 -17.87 3.51
CA LYS A 585 14.93 -17.66 4.63
C LYS A 585 16.07 -18.68 4.59
N SER A 586 17.30 -18.19 4.75
CA SER A 586 18.46 -19.06 4.91
C SER A 586 18.37 -19.82 6.24
N ILE A 587 18.26 -21.15 6.16
CA ILE A 587 18.23 -22.03 7.34
C ILE A 587 19.66 -22.50 7.60
N ALA A 588 20.18 -22.20 8.80
CA ALA A 588 21.47 -22.67 9.31
C ALA A 588 22.63 -22.58 8.28
N PRO A 589 23.05 -21.37 7.86
CA PRO A 589 24.11 -21.21 6.86
C PRO A 589 25.42 -21.88 7.29
N HIS A 590 26.12 -22.44 6.28
CA HIS A 590 27.41 -23.12 6.44
C HIS A 590 28.50 -22.23 7.04
N SER A 591 28.53 -20.97 6.59
CA SER A 591 29.38 -19.94 7.14
C SER A 591 28.61 -18.64 7.24
N PHE A 592 28.92 -17.83 8.24
CA PHE A 592 28.37 -16.49 8.40
C PHE A 592 29.31 -15.60 9.21
N SER A 593 29.08 -14.29 9.12
CA SER A 593 29.71 -13.28 9.99
C SER A 593 28.62 -12.46 10.65
N TYR A 594 28.83 -12.09 11.91
CA TYR A 594 27.87 -11.35 12.70
C TYR A 594 28.57 -10.34 13.61
N LYS A 595 27.91 -9.19 13.78
CA LYS A 595 28.35 -8.09 14.63
C LYS A 595 27.21 -7.58 15.50
N THR A 596 27.53 -7.25 16.75
CA THR A 596 26.62 -6.53 17.65
C THR A 596 27.40 -5.84 18.78
N ALA A 597 26.90 -4.72 19.30
CA ALA A 597 27.36 -4.13 20.57
C ALA A 597 26.43 -4.48 21.75
N PHE A 598 25.33 -5.19 21.46
CA PHE A 598 24.22 -5.43 22.38
C PHE A 598 23.82 -6.92 22.39
N LEU A 599 23.82 -7.54 23.57
CA LEU A 599 23.18 -8.80 23.91
C LEU A 599 21.66 -8.82 23.66
N LYS A 600 20.97 -7.67 23.57
CA LYS A 600 19.59 -7.63 23.01
C LYS A 600 19.54 -8.29 21.62
N TYR A 601 20.63 -8.24 20.85
CA TYR A 601 20.77 -8.94 19.57
C TYR A 601 21.76 -10.11 19.68
N ASN A 602 21.61 -10.99 20.68
CA ASN A 602 22.58 -12.05 20.93
C ASN A 602 22.40 -13.33 20.11
N GLN A 603 21.32 -13.48 19.35
CA GLN A 603 21.04 -14.72 18.61
C GLN A 603 21.32 -14.54 17.12
N VAL A 604 22.16 -15.42 16.57
CA VAL A 604 22.45 -15.47 15.13
C VAL A 604 22.59 -16.91 14.68
N HIS A 605 21.69 -17.33 13.79
CA HIS A 605 21.62 -18.70 13.28
C HIS A 605 21.71 -19.74 14.43
N TRP A 606 22.73 -20.59 14.41
CA TRP A 606 22.97 -21.66 15.39
C TRP A 606 23.86 -21.22 16.58
N ILE A 607 24.12 -19.92 16.76
CA ILE A 607 24.92 -19.35 17.86
C ILE A 607 24.08 -18.39 18.72
N THR A 608 24.32 -18.43 20.03
CA THR A 608 23.86 -17.42 21.00
C THR A 608 25.06 -16.82 21.73
N LEU A 609 25.20 -15.50 21.72
CA LEU A 609 26.21 -14.79 22.49
C LEU A 609 25.74 -14.67 23.94
N ASN A 610 26.49 -15.24 24.88
CA ASN A 610 26.08 -15.23 26.28
C ASN A 610 26.66 -14.01 27.00
N ARG A 611 27.90 -13.62 26.66
CA ARG A 611 28.59 -12.45 27.22
C ARG A 611 29.50 -11.82 26.17
N ILE A 612 29.49 -10.50 26.09
CA ILE A 612 30.36 -9.68 25.24
C ILE A 612 31.04 -8.58 26.07
N ARG A 613 32.16 -8.04 25.58
CA ARG A 613 32.83 -6.88 26.19
C ARG A 613 32.25 -5.58 25.63
N GLN A 614 31.42 -4.93 26.42
CA GLN A 614 30.86 -3.62 26.08
C GLN A 614 31.82 -2.48 26.47
N PRO A 615 31.76 -1.32 25.80
CA PRO A 615 30.87 -0.94 24.68
C PRO A 615 31.41 -1.33 23.29
N ALA A 616 32.49 -2.11 23.20
CA ALA A 616 33.10 -2.47 21.93
C ALA A 616 32.19 -3.42 21.11
N LEU A 617 32.29 -3.35 19.78
CA LEU A 617 31.60 -4.29 18.90
C LEU A 617 32.15 -5.70 19.09
N ALA A 618 31.25 -6.64 19.37
CA ALA A 618 31.52 -8.07 19.28
C ALA A 618 31.44 -8.51 17.83
N ASN A 619 32.45 -9.27 17.38
CA ASN A 619 32.51 -9.82 16.02
C ASN A 619 32.66 -11.33 16.11
N ILE A 620 31.91 -12.06 15.28
CA ILE A 620 32.08 -13.49 15.08
C ILE A 620 32.03 -13.81 13.60
N SER A 621 32.97 -14.64 13.14
CA SER A 621 32.86 -15.40 11.90
C SER A 621 32.83 -16.87 12.28
N ALA A 622 31.84 -17.59 11.78
CA ALA A 622 31.61 -18.99 12.09
C ALA A 622 31.53 -19.80 10.79
N THR A 623 32.10 -20.99 10.78
CA THR A 623 32.00 -21.95 9.68
C THR A 623 31.96 -23.35 10.25
N PHE A 624 31.02 -24.19 9.83
CA PHE A 624 31.07 -25.61 10.13
C PHE A 624 31.63 -26.38 8.93
N TYR A 625 32.29 -27.51 9.16
CA TYR A 625 32.84 -28.41 8.14
C TYR A 625 32.28 -29.81 8.41
N GLU A 626 31.18 -30.15 7.74
CA GLU A 626 30.37 -31.36 8.00
C GLU A 626 31.22 -32.65 7.95
N GLN A 627 32.01 -32.83 6.89
CA GLN A 627 32.86 -34.02 6.72
C GLN A 627 33.92 -34.20 7.81
N GLN A 628 34.31 -33.12 8.47
CA GLN A 628 35.35 -33.11 9.51
C GLN A 628 34.75 -33.06 10.92
N ASN A 629 33.41 -33.00 11.02
CA ASN A 629 32.69 -32.77 12.27
C ASN A 629 33.32 -31.61 13.09
N THR A 630 33.64 -30.50 12.39
CA THR A 630 34.42 -29.39 12.96
C THR A 630 33.69 -28.06 12.81
N VAL A 631 33.70 -27.24 13.85
CA VAL A 631 33.25 -25.84 13.82
C VAL A 631 34.45 -24.92 14.03
N ALA A 632 34.69 -24.01 13.11
CA ALA A 632 35.72 -22.98 13.21
C ALA A 632 35.10 -21.63 13.51
N LEU A 633 35.58 -21.00 14.57
CA LEU A 633 35.18 -19.67 15.01
C LEU A 633 36.38 -18.71 14.90
N THR A 634 36.09 -17.46 14.55
CA THR A 634 36.99 -16.32 14.75
C THR A 634 36.20 -15.26 15.49
N THR A 635 36.63 -14.92 16.70
CA THR A 635 35.86 -14.04 17.59
C THR A 635 36.70 -12.88 18.11
N GLU A 636 36.05 -11.73 18.26
CA GLU A 636 36.57 -10.53 18.91
C GLU A 636 35.53 -9.99 19.89
N ASN A 637 35.96 -9.58 21.10
CA ASN A 637 35.10 -9.04 22.17
C ASN A 637 33.94 -9.95 22.63
N ILE A 638 34.03 -11.26 22.39
CA ILE A 638 33.06 -12.25 22.88
C ILE A 638 33.70 -13.02 24.04
N VAL A 639 33.09 -12.96 25.22
CA VAL A 639 33.57 -13.63 26.43
C VAL A 639 33.07 -15.08 26.46
N SER A 640 31.79 -15.30 26.14
CA SER A 640 31.22 -16.63 26.08
C SER A 640 30.06 -16.72 25.09
N LEU A 641 29.85 -17.90 24.52
CA LEU A 641 28.77 -18.18 23.58
C LEU A 641 28.25 -19.61 23.75
N SER A 642 27.09 -19.87 23.18
CA SER A 642 26.48 -21.19 23.07
C SER A 642 26.25 -21.55 21.61
N ILE A 643 26.55 -22.79 21.25
CA ILE A 643 26.27 -23.38 19.94
C ILE A 643 25.11 -24.36 20.11
N LYS A 644 24.08 -24.22 19.28
CA LYS A 644 22.97 -25.15 19.18
C LYS A 644 23.36 -26.33 18.33
N ALA A 645 24.01 -27.33 18.94
CA ALA A 645 24.47 -28.54 18.29
C ALA A 645 23.34 -29.32 17.59
N ASN A 646 22.09 -29.12 18.01
CA ASN A 646 20.93 -29.74 17.36
C ASN A 646 20.53 -29.11 16.02
N GLU A 647 20.92 -27.86 15.77
CA GLU A 647 20.64 -27.14 14.51
C GLU A 647 21.79 -27.27 13.49
N LEU A 648 22.92 -27.85 13.88
CA LEU A 648 24.05 -28.11 13.00
C LEU A 648 23.87 -29.43 12.23
N PRO A 649 24.17 -29.46 10.91
CA PRO A 649 24.18 -30.70 10.13
C PRO A 649 25.50 -31.45 10.41
N ILE A 650 25.62 -32.00 11.62
CA ILE A 650 26.80 -32.71 12.09
C ILE A 650 26.44 -34.11 12.59
N ASP A 651 27.39 -35.05 12.52
CA ASP A 651 27.23 -36.36 13.13
C ASP A 651 27.48 -36.28 14.64
N LYS A 652 26.38 -36.25 15.40
CA LYS A 652 26.39 -36.17 16.87
C LYS A 652 26.91 -37.46 17.54
N SER A 653 27.06 -38.55 16.81
CA SER A 653 27.70 -39.78 17.31
C SER A 653 29.22 -39.68 17.34
N GLN A 654 29.79 -38.73 16.58
CA GLN A 654 31.23 -38.53 16.46
C GLN A 654 31.71 -37.40 17.38
N VAL A 655 33.03 -37.36 17.61
CA VAL A 655 33.67 -36.26 18.32
C VAL A 655 33.50 -34.98 17.50
N LEU A 656 32.92 -33.95 18.11
CA LEU A 656 32.85 -32.61 17.54
C LEU A 656 34.06 -31.81 17.99
N GLN A 657 34.79 -31.23 17.04
CA GLN A 657 35.89 -30.31 17.33
C GLN A 657 35.43 -28.86 17.11
N ILE A 658 35.70 -27.97 18.06
CA ILE A 658 35.43 -26.53 17.91
C ILE A 658 36.73 -25.77 18.12
N THR A 659 37.07 -24.92 17.16
CA THR A 659 38.23 -24.03 17.24
C THR A 659 37.77 -22.58 17.35
N ASN A 660 38.54 -21.77 18.09
CA ASN A 660 38.39 -20.33 18.13
C ASN A 660 39.75 -19.67 17.91
N ASN A 661 39.84 -18.76 16.93
CA ASN A 661 41.09 -18.07 16.56
C ASN A 661 42.25 -19.06 16.33
N GLY A 662 41.94 -20.20 15.70
CA GLY A 662 42.91 -21.27 15.39
C GLY A 662 43.19 -22.25 16.55
N LYS A 663 42.75 -21.99 17.78
CA LYS A 663 42.97 -22.88 18.94
C LYS A 663 41.76 -23.79 19.16
N THR A 664 41.99 -25.08 19.41
CA THR A 664 40.92 -26.01 19.82
C THR A 664 40.43 -25.66 21.23
N ILE A 665 39.14 -25.39 21.38
CA ILE A 665 38.49 -25.03 22.66
C ILE A 665 37.46 -26.06 23.11
N TYR A 666 37.07 -26.98 22.23
CA TYR A 666 36.17 -28.09 22.53
C TYR A 666 36.53 -29.28 21.65
N LYS A 667 36.61 -30.49 22.23
CA LYS A 667 36.89 -31.72 21.48
C LYS A 667 36.33 -32.92 22.22
N GLN A 668 35.04 -33.14 22.09
CA GLN A 668 34.34 -34.26 22.69
C GLN A 668 33.03 -34.54 21.93
N GLN A 669 32.41 -35.68 22.19
CA GLN A 669 31.07 -35.96 21.66
C GLN A 669 30.05 -34.97 22.27
N PRO A 670 29.14 -34.36 21.49
CA PRO A 670 28.10 -33.50 22.02
C PRO A 670 27.20 -34.23 23.03
N ALA A 671 27.33 -33.90 24.32
CA ALA A 671 26.51 -34.49 25.38
C ALA A 671 25.13 -33.82 25.54
N SER A 672 24.92 -32.67 24.88
CA SER A 672 23.70 -31.87 24.96
C SER A 672 23.38 -31.25 23.59
N ASN A 673 22.12 -30.84 23.40
CA ASN A 673 21.69 -30.06 22.25
C ASN A 673 22.33 -28.66 22.19
N THR A 674 22.92 -28.21 23.30
CA THR A 674 23.59 -26.92 23.39
C THR A 674 24.97 -27.08 24.03
N ILE A 675 25.98 -26.49 23.40
CA ILE A 675 27.36 -26.48 23.87
C ILE A 675 27.71 -25.05 24.26
N THR A 676 28.00 -24.82 25.54
CA THR A 676 28.39 -23.50 26.05
C THR A 676 29.91 -23.43 26.18
N LEU A 677 30.51 -22.36 25.65
CA LEU A 677 31.95 -22.16 25.55
C LEU A 677 32.35 -20.84 26.21
N SER A 678 33.35 -20.88 27.08
CA SER A 678 34.06 -19.67 27.54
C SER A 678 35.24 -19.44 26.61
N LEU A 679 35.28 -18.27 25.97
CA LEU A 679 36.33 -17.91 25.00
C LEU A 679 37.42 -17.06 25.64
N ILE A 680 37.08 -16.36 26.72
CA ILE A 680 37.96 -15.50 27.50
C ILE A 680 37.79 -15.90 28.96
N GLU A 681 38.90 -16.09 29.67
CA GLU A 681 38.89 -16.28 31.12
C GLU A 681 38.80 -14.91 31.80
N GLU A 682 37.62 -14.61 32.35
CA GLU A 682 37.35 -13.42 33.15
C GLU A 682 36.48 -13.80 34.35
N ASP A 683 36.80 -13.25 35.52
CA ASP A 683 35.95 -13.40 36.69
C ASP A 683 34.53 -12.93 36.36
N ALA A 684 33.54 -13.78 36.66
CA ALA A 684 32.15 -13.40 36.48
C ALA A 684 31.79 -12.42 37.62
N PRO A 685 31.43 -11.16 37.33
CA PRO A 685 30.89 -10.28 38.36
C PRO A 685 29.59 -10.87 38.91
N ASN A 686 29.24 -10.52 40.15
CA ASN A 686 28.00 -10.98 40.79
C ASN A 686 26.72 -10.63 39.99
N LEU A 687 26.78 -9.59 39.15
CA LEU A 687 25.72 -9.19 38.23
C LEU A 687 26.31 -9.09 36.82
N ILE A 688 25.72 -9.83 35.89
CA ILE A 688 26.09 -9.82 34.48
C ILE A 688 24.95 -9.25 33.64
N LYS A 689 25.31 -8.49 32.60
CA LYS A 689 24.35 -8.08 31.57
C LYS A 689 23.87 -9.33 30.82
N THR A 690 22.59 -9.33 30.45
CA THR A 690 21.93 -10.41 29.70
C THR A 690 21.11 -9.82 28.56
N HIS A 691 20.60 -10.65 27.67
CA HIS A 691 19.66 -10.24 26.61
C HIS A 691 18.49 -9.40 27.12
N ASP A 692 17.94 -9.76 28.29
CA ASP A 692 16.77 -9.11 28.87
C ASP A 692 17.12 -7.90 29.75
N VAL A 693 18.37 -7.80 30.20
CA VAL A 693 18.81 -6.78 31.18
C VAL A 693 20.18 -6.22 30.77
N GLU A 694 20.24 -5.61 29.59
CA GLU A 694 21.45 -5.00 29.06
C GLU A 694 21.46 -3.48 29.20
N GLY A 695 20.41 -2.83 28.71
CA GLY A 695 20.42 -1.41 28.41
C GLY A 695 20.64 -1.18 26.91
N PRO A 696 20.34 0.02 26.40
CA PRO A 696 20.22 1.29 27.12
C PRO A 696 18.89 1.46 27.87
N MET A 697 18.69 2.59 28.55
CA MET A 697 17.47 2.86 29.33
C MET A 697 16.16 2.62 28.53
N GLN A 698 16.21 2.77 27.20
CA GLN A 698 15.07 2.45 26.33
C GLN A 698 14.58 1.00 26.44
N ASP A 699 15.44 0.04 26.80
CA ASP A 699 15.07 -1.38 26.96
C ASP A 699 13.98 -1.59 28.01
N VAL A 700 13.91 -0.70 29.02
CA VAL A 700 12.85 -0.76 30.05
C VAL A 700 11.46 -0.61 29.43
N PHE A 701 11.35 0.08 28.30
CA PHE A 701 10.10 0.27 27.56
C PHE A 701 9.85 -0.81 26.50
N ALA A 702 10.68 -1.86 26.45
CA ALA A 702 10.50 -3.01 25.56
C ALA A 702 9.72 -4.17 26.24
N SER A 703 9.38 -4.01 27.53
CA SER A 703 8.63 -4.97 28.34
C SER A 703 7.61 -4.26 29.24
N ASP A 704 6.80 -5.02 29.99
CA ASP A 704 5.77 -4.45 30.87
C ASP A 704 6.39 -3.51 31.92
N PHE A 705 5.94 -2.26 31.93
CA PHE A 705 6.38 -1.27 32.91
C PHE A 705 5.19 -0.55 33.59
N ALA A 706 5.51 0.20 34.63
CA ALA A 706 4.57 1.12 35.27
C ALA A 706 5.30 2.37 35.74
N ILE A 707 4.63 3.51 35.67
CA ILE A 707 5.09 4.73 36.31
C ILE A 707 4.61 4.71 37.77
N VAL A 708 5.54 4.80 38.71
CA VAL A 708 5.22 4.88 40.14
C VAL A 708 4.99 6.34 40.51
N TYR A 709 3.75 6.67 40.86
CA TYR A 709 3.37 8.00 41.33
C TYR A 709 3.67 8.14 42.82
N PRO A 710 4.39 9.19 43.25
CA PRO A 710 4.79 9.31 44.65
C PRO A 710 3.55 9.43 45.57
N THR A 711 3.58 8.75 46.71
CA THR A 711 2.60 8.94 47.80
C THR A 711 3.31 9.42 49.08
N GLY A 712 2.78 10.45 49.72
CA GLY A 712 3.37 10.99 50.95
C GLY A 712 3.08 12.46 51.19
N GLN A 713 3.69 13.02 52.25
CA GLN A 713 3.62 14.44 52.53
C GLN A 713 4.26 15.25 51.40
N THR A 714 3.64 16.37 51.04
CA THR A 714 4.09 17.32 50.03
C THR A 714 5.41 17.98 50.43
N SER A 715 6.50 17.26 50.21
CA SER A 715 7.89 17.74 50.27
C SER A 715 8.36 18.20 48.89
N ASN A 716 9.51 18.87 48.82
CA ASN A 716 10.11 19.24 47.53
C ASN A 716 10.39 18.01 46.66
N ALA A 717 10.82 16.89 47.26
CA ALA A 717 11.05 15.64 46.54
C ALA A 717 9.75 15.04 45.98
N TYR A 718 8.65 15.11 46.74
CA TYR A 718 7.33 14.71 46.25
C TYR A 718 6.94 15.54 45.01
N GLN A 719 7.07 16.87 45.07
CA GLN A 719 6.70 17.74 43.95
C GLN A 719 7.54 17.46 42.70
N MET A 720 8.86 17.23 42.86
CA MET A 720 9.75 16.90 41.76
C MET A 720 9.39 15.54 41.11
N HIS A 721 9.16 14.51 41.92
CA HIS A 721 8.80 13.18 41.39
C HIS A 721 7.41 13.18 40.74
N ALA A 722 6.44 13.89 41.33
CA ALA A 722 5.10 14.03 40.77
C ALA A 722 5.15 14.75 39.42
N ALA A 723 5.88 15.87 39.33
CA ALA A 723 6.07 16.60 38.08
C ALA A 723 6.76 15.76 36.99
N LEU A 724 7.74 14.93 37.35
CA LEU A 724 8.39 14.03 36.41
C LEU A 724 7.43 12.93 35.92
N ALA A 725 6.65 12.33 36.83
CA ALA A 725 5.64 11.34 36.49
C ALA A 725 4.55 11.94 35.58
N ASP A 726 4.02 13.10 35.93
CA ASP A 726 3.03 13.83 35.12
C ASP A 726 3.55 14.11 33.71
N SER A 727 4.80 14.58 33.60
CA SER A 727 5.46 14.85 32.32
C SER A 727 5.60 13.58 31.47
N LEU A 728 6.08 12.47 32.06
CA LEU A 728 6.21 11.20 31.36
C LEU A 728 4.85 10.64 30.92
N ILE A 729 3.82 10.72 31.77
CA ILE A 729 2.45 10.29 31.44
C ILE A 729 1.91 11.11 30.26
N ALA A 730 2.06 12.44 30.31
CA ALA A 730 1.58 13.34 29.28
C ALA A 730 2.31 13.15 27.94
N GLU A 731 3.63 12.99 27.96
CA GLU A 731 4.41 12.72 26.76
C GLU A 731 4.09 11.36 26.16
N TRP A 732 3.93 10.32 26.99
CA TRP A 732 3.55 9.00 26.52
C TRP A 732 2.16 8.99 25.88
N ASP A 733 1.17 9.64 26.50
CA ASP A 733 -0.16 9.80 25.91
C ASP A 733 -0.13 10.65 24.63
N ARG A 734 0.69 11.71 24.60
CA ARG A 734 0.85 12.54 23.40
C ARG A 734 1.41 11.76 22.22
N TYR A 735 2.41 10.92 22.43
CA TYR A 735 3.07 10.16 21.36
C TYR A 735 2.35 8.85 21.00
N TYR A 736 1.78 8.16 21.98
CA TYR A 736 1.20 6.83 21.80
C TYR A 736 -0.30 6.77 22.06
N PHE A 737 -0.97 7.92 22.18
CA PHE A 737 -2.43 8.08 22.27
C PHE A 737 -3.12 7.24 23.35
N GLN A 738 -2.36 6.78 24.34
CA GLN A 738 -2.83 6.17 25.57
C GLN A 738 -1.84 6.47 26.68
N PRO A 739 -2.31 6.75 27.91
CA PRO A 739 -1.43 6.88 29.05
C PRO A 739 -0.85 5.51 29.44
N PRO A 740 0.38 5.48 29.98
CA PRO A 740 0.98 4.24 30.48
C PRO A 740 0.29 3.82 31.78
N ARG A 741 0.54 2.58 32.24
CA ARG A 741 0.08 2.13 33.56
C ARG A 741 0.73 2.98 34.66
N VAL A 742 -0.09 3.54 35.54
CA VAL A 742 0.34 4.30 36.72
C VAL A 742 -0.04 3.53 37.98
N VAL A 743 0.91 3.37 38.89
CA VAL A 743 0.68 2.78 40.21
C VAL A 743 1.11 3.77 41.28
N ASN A 744 0.39 3.82 42.40
CA ASN A 744 0.82 4.62 43.53
C ASN A 744 1.99 3.93 44.24
N ASP A 745 2.94 4.71 44.73
CA ASP A 745 3.93 4.25 45.69
C ASP A 745 3.18 3.65 46.90
N ILE A 746 3.40 2.37 47.18
CA ILE A 746 2.80 1.68 48.34
C ILE A 746 3.90 1.63 49.39
N ARG A 747 3.70 2.36 50.50
CA ARG A 747 4.55 2.22 51.68
C ARG A 747 4.25 0.95 52.46
#